data_AF-A0A4C2ENV0-F1
#
_entry.id   AF-A0A4C2ENV0-F1
#
_cell.length_a   1.000
_cell.length_b   1.000
_cell.length_c   1.000
_cell.angle_alpha   90.00
_cell.angle_beta   90.00
_cell.angle_gamma   90.00
#
_symmetry.space_group_name_H-M   'P 1'
#
loop_
_entity.id
_entity.type
_entity.pdbx_description
1 polymer ?
#
loop_
_entity_poly.entity_id
_entity_poly.type
_entity_poly.pdbx_seq_one_letter_code
_entity_poly.pdbx_strand_id
1 'polypeptide(L)'
;MSLTLQTATRPTFWRIGDVGKALFYYLAALAIVVFCYGVYDRVTRYARGSEDPFERLDDLPQRTVAAAQLALSNRKQLDRDTVAGVMHAFVVWGFLTLLIGTTILGIDMDLYRPLTGESFFVGRFYLSYSFVMDAMGLLFVVGVGVALWRRYGRRMERLHDRHTSREDDLFLGALFVLGVGGYLTEAVRILGTSTVRDVSFETVSFVGWSLKEILVMAGMTPEMAATAYPFVWWSHSLVALWFVAWIPYAKPFHMLSSFANLIARDEKAGVRLPGVPSDASPEEIGPSDIDDFSWKQLLDHDACTKCGRCSSVCPAKAAGRPLDPRNVILDLKRYREERDAGGEDVPIIADGGAASAARGASSDESDGRTSVIDAHTMESCMACMACMDACPVDIEHVTQFTEMNRRLTEAGEMDEHVQDAMMNVFQHGNTFGDPERARPDWTEELDFEVPDARDQAVEYLWYVGDYPSYDERNQKIARALARVFEAAGVDYGILYEAEQTDGNDVRRVGEEGLYEMLVEDNAAAITDCEFESIVTTDPHAYNTFMNEYPEFDACEWGEDDVFHYTQVVADLAGSGALGLSGSELDYTVTYHDPCHLGRYNGEFEAPRELIRATGADLHEMPRNRDDSFCCGGGGGGLWMDFEEETKPSEERLREALEDTEAGAAVEKFVVACPMCMTMYEDGRKTGGYEDDLEIVGVTELLAEAVEDTGA
;
A
#
# COMPACT_ATOMS: atom_id res chain seq x y z
N MET A 1 7.04 -55.10 -15.93
CA MET A 1 6.80 -53.64 -15.89
C MET A 1 5.34 -53.27 -15.60
N SER A 2 4.33 -54.01 -16.10
CA SER A 2 2.91 -53.63 -15.88
C SER A 2 2.32 -53.99 -14.51
N LEU A 3 2.82 -55.04 -13.83
CA LEU A 3 2.33 -55.46 -12.50
C LEU A 3 2.99 -54.68 -11.33
N THR A 4 4.25 -54.26 -11.49
CA THR A 4 4.98 -53.43 -10.50
C THR A 4 4.41 -52.01 -10.39
N LEU A 5 3.74 -51.51 -11.43
CA LEU A 5 3.04 -50.21 -11.39
C LEU A 5 1.69 -50.28 -10.65
N GLN A 6 1.10 -51.45 -10.39
CA GLN A 6 -0.16 -51.59 -9.64
C GLN A 6 0.05 -51.65 -8.11
N THR A 7 1.29 -51.80 -7.63
CA THR A 7 1.61 -51.98 -6.21
C THR A 7 2.32 -50.77 -5.56
N ALA A 8 2.64 -49.71 -6.32
CA ALA A 8 3.35 -48.55 -5.78
C ALA A 8 2.43 -47.72 -4.89
N THR A 9 2.68 -47.72 -3.58
CA THR A 9 1.95 -46.93 -2.57
C THR A 9 2.74 -46.92 -1.26
N ARG A 10 2.32 -46.12 -0.28
CA ARG A 10 2.92 -46.08 1.07
C ARG A 10 1.93 -46.41 2.19
N PRO A 11 2.38 -47.01 3.29
CA PRO A 11 1.58 -47.11 4.50
C PRO A 11 1.51 -45.76 5.23
N THR A 12 0.29 -45.25 5.49
CA THR A 12 0.10 -43.94 6.15
C THR A 12 0.33 -43.97 7.66
N PHE A 13 -0.18 -45.00 8.34
CA PHE A 13 -0.06 -45.21 9.80
C PHE A 13 0.90 -46.35 10.13
N TRP A 14 2.01 -46.48 9.41
CA TRP A 14 2.96 -47.57 9.63
C TRP A 14 3.44 -47.60 11.09
N ARG A 15 3.44 -48.75 11.77
CA ARG A 15 3.82 -48.84 13.21
C ARG A 15 2.99 -48.00 14.18
N ILE A 16 1.91 -47.33 13.73
CA ILE A 16 0.94 -46.65 14.61
C ILE A 16 -0.24 -47.60 14.83
N GLY A 17 -0.36 -48.13 16.05
CA GLY A 17 -1.46 -49.02 16.43
C GLY A 17 -2.82 -48.32 16.42
N ASP A 18 -3.91 -49.09 16.52
CA ASP A 18 -5.26 -48.52 16.41
C ASP A 18 -5.61 -47.53 17.51
N VAL A 19 -5.09 -47.73 18.73
CA VAL A 19 -5.16 -46.74 19.81
C VAL A 19 -4.46 -45.43 19.44
N GLY A 20 -3.29 -45.52 18.79
CA GLY A 20 -2.53 -44.36 18.32
C GLY A 20 -3.26 -43.60 17.20
N LYS A 21 -3.89 -44.33 16.27
CA LYS A 21 -4.73 -43.72 15.23
C LYS A 21 -5.93 -43.00 15.85
N ALA A 22 -6.65 -43.65 16.76
CA ALA A 22 -7.79 -43.03 17.45
C ALA A 22 -7.37 -41.77 18.22
N LEU A 23 -6.21 -41.82 18.89
CA LEU A 23 -5.65 -40.66 19.57
C LEU A 23 -5.30 -39.53 18.60
N PHE A 24 -4.71 -39.83 17.44
CA PHE A 24 -4.41 -38.83 16.42
C PHE A 24 -5.67 -38.11 15.93
N TYR A 25 -6.73 -38.85 15.58
CA TYR A 25 -7.99 -38.25 15.14
C TYR A 25 -8.68 -37.44 16.26
N TYR A 26 -8.59 -37.89 17.51
CA TYR A 26 -9.06 -37.10 18.65
C TYR A 26 -8.32 -35.76 18.77
N LEU A 27 -6.97 -35.78 18.70
CA LEU A 27 -6.18 -34.56 18.75
C LEU A 27 -6.40 -33.66 17.53
N ALA A 28 -6.60 -34.24 16.35
CA ALA A 28 -6.95 -33.49 15.14
C ALA A 28 -8.30 -32.79 15.28
N ALA A 29 -9.32 -33.49 15.77
CA ALA A 29 -10.63 -32.90 16.06
C ALA A 29 -10.52 -31.77 17.10
N LEU A 30 -9.73 -31.98 18.16
CA LEU A 30 -9.48 -30.94 19.17
C LEU A 30 -8.78 -29.72 18.56
N ALA A 31 -7.75 -29.92 17.74
CA ALA A 31 -7.05 -28.84 17.06
C ALA A 31 -7.98 -28.04 16.14
N ILE A 32 -8.86 -28.71 15.40
CA ILE A 32 -9.88 -28.06 14.56
C ILE A 32 -10.88 -27.27 15.41
N VAL A 33 -11.35 -27.81 16.53
CA VAL A 33 -12.27 -27.09 17.43
C VAL A 33 -11.62 -25.81 17.98
N VAL A 34 -10.36 -25.90 18.43
CA VAL A 34 -9.59 -24.75 18.91
C VAL A 34 -9.39 -23.73 17.78
N PHE A 35 -9.03 -24.19 16.58
CA PHE A 35 -8.93 -23.35 15.39
C PHE A 35 -10.25 -22.61 15.11
N CYS A 36 -11.37 -23.32 15.01
CA CYS A 36 -12.67 -22.74 14.70
C CYS A 36 -13.12 -21.74 15.77
N TYR A 37 -12.88 -22.04 17.06
CA TYR A 37 -13.20 -21.13 18.15
C TYR A 37 -12.36 -19.85 18.07
N GLY A 38 -11.06 -19.95 17.81
CA GLY A 38 -10.21 -18.77 17.65
C GLY A 38 -10.59 -17.90 16.46
N VAL A 39 -10.96 -18.51 15.32
CA VAL A 39 -11.47 -17.77 14.16
C VAL A 39 -12.80 -17.08 14.50
N TYR A 40 -13.72 -17.79 15.15
CA TYR A 40 -14.99 -17.23 15.60
C TYR A 40 -14.78 -16.02 16.52
N ASP A 41 -13.89 -16.15 17.51
CA ASP A 41 -13.55 -15.10 18.45
C ASP A 41 -13.03 -13.84 17.74
N ARG A 42 -12.10 -14.00 16.77
CA ARG A 42 -11.62 -12.89 15.92
C ARG A 42 -12.77 -12.22 15.15
N VAL A 43 -13.63 -12.99 14.48
CA VAL A 43 -14.77 -12.46 13.70
C VAL A 43 -15.77 -11.73 14.59
N THR A 44 -16.06 -12.25 15.78
CA THR A 44 -16.98 -11.56 16.72
C THR A 44 -16.42 -10.25 17.25
N ARG A 45 -15.09 -10.06 17.24
CA ARG A 45 -14.47 -8.79 17.61
C ARG A 45 -14.62 -7.76 16.50
N TYR A 46 -14.48 -8.16 15.23
CA TYR A 46 -14.75 -7.24 14.12
C TYR A 46 -16.19 -6.72 14.15
N ALA A 47 -17.14 -7.55 14.58
CA ALA A 47 -18.53 -7.15 14.77
C ALA A 47 -18.78 -6.15 15.92
N ARG A 48 -17.76 -5.78 16.71
CA ARG A 48 -17.84 -4.68 17.69
C ARG A 48 -17.46 -3.33 17.11
N GLY A 49 -16.69 -3.31 16.02
CA GLY A 49 -16.36 -2.07 15.33
C GLY A 49 -17.59 -1.44 14.70
N SER A 50 -17.47 -0.15 14.38
CA SER A 50 -18.52 0.60 13.70
C SER A 50 -18.83 0.04 12.30
N GLU A 51 -19.98 0.43 11.76
CA GLU A 51 -20.30 0.16 10.36
C GLU A 51 -19.31 0.91 9.46
N ASP A 52 -18.91 0.26 8.37
CA ASP A 52 -18.08 0.95 7.38
C ASP A 52 -18.98 1.78 6.47
N PRO A 53 -18.64 3.05 6.17
CA PRO A 53 -19.47 3.92 5.34
C PRO A 53 -19.66 3.41 3.90
N PHE A 54 -18.78 2.51 3.44
CA PHE A 54 -18.88 1.88 2.13
C PHE A 54 -19.33 0.43 2.23
N GLU A 55 -20.10 -0.03 1.24
CA GLU A 55 -20.41 -1.45 1.12
C GLU A 55 -19.11 -2.23 0.84
N ARG A 56 -18.65 -3.03 1.81
CA ARG A 56 -17.43 -3.84 1.66
C ARG A 56 -17.71 -5.31 1.42
N LEU A 57 -18.96 -5.71 1.19
CA LEU A 57 -19.37 -7.09 0.94
C LEU A 57 -20.47 -7.16 -0.14
N ASP A 58 -20.61 -6.11 -0.93
CA ASP A 58 -21.30 -6.15 -2.21
C ASP A 58 -20.51 -7.04 -3.19
N ASP A 59 -21.20 -7.53 -4.23
CA ASP A 59 -20.64 -8.36 -5.31
C ASP A 59 -19.57 -9.40 -4.90
N LEU A 60 -19.78 -10.08 -3.76
CA LEU A 60 -18.81 -11.00 -3.16
C LEU A 60 -18.16 -12.00 -4.13
N PRO A 61 -18.88 -12.61 -5.11
CA PRO A 61 -18.23 -13.57 -5.99
C PRO A 61 -17.11 -12.92 -6.82
N GLN A 62 -17.32 -11.72 -7.37
CA GLN A 62 -16.35 -11.00 -8.19
C GLN A 62 -15.18 -10.54 -7.35
N ARG A 63 -15.44 -9.98 -6.16
CA ARG A 63 -14.40 -9.53 -5.23
C ARG A 63 -13.56 -10.71 -4.71
N THR A 64 -14.18 -11.87 -4.49
CA THR A 64 -13.46 -13.12 -4.19
C THR A 64 -12.58 -13.58 -5.35
N VAL A 65 -13.06 -13.49 -6.60
CA VAL A 65 -12.27 -13.82 -7.79
C VAL A 65 -11.09 -12.86 -7.94
N ALA A 66 -11.30 -11.56 -7.79
CA ALA A 66 -10.25 -10.55 -7.84
C ALA A 66 -9.19 -10.78 -6.75
N ALA A 67 -9.61 -10.99 -5.50
CA ALA A 67 -8.72 -11.33 -4.39
C ALA A 67 -7.94 -12.63 -4.65
N ALA A 68 -8.58 -13.66 -5.22
CA ALA A 68 -7.91 -14.90 -5.59
C ALA A 68 -6.88 -14.70 -6.71
N GLN A 69 -7.20 -13.89 -7.73
CA GLN A 69 -6.25 -13.55 -8.79
C GLN A 69 -5.02 -12.81 -8.24
N LEU A 70 -5.23 -11.85 -7.34
CA LEU A 70 -4.15 -11.14 -6.65
C LEU A 70 -3.29 -12.08 -5.80
N ALA A 71 -3.91 -12.90 -4.95
CA ALA A 71 -3.21 -13.80 -4.04
C ALA A 71 -2.44 -14.91 -4.78
N LEU A 72 -3.04 -15.52 -5.81
CA LEU A 72 -2.41 -16.61 -6.57
C LEU A 72 -1.31 -16.10 -7.50
N SER A 73 -1.45 -14.91 -8.10
CA SER A 73 -0.40 -14.35 -8.96
C SER A 73 0.87 -13.95 -8.21
N ASN A 74 0.79 -13.72 -6.89
CA ASN A 74 1.87 -13.16 -6.07
C ASN A 74 2.40 -11.82 -6.62
N ARG A 75 1.64 -11.12 -7.47
CA ARG A 75 2.11 -9.92 -8.17
C ARG A 75 2.52 -8.81 -7.21
N LYS A 76 1.73 -8.56 -6.16
CA LYS A 76 2.02 -7.53 -5.15
C LYS A 76 3.22 -7.89 -4.27
N GLN A 77 3.53 -9.17 -4.12
CA GLN A 77 4.71 -9.62 -3.38
C GLN A 77 5.97 -9.56 -4.25
N LEU A 78 5.85 -9.69 -5.56
CA LEU A 78 6.97 -9.55 -6.51
C LEU A 78 7.32 -8.08 -6.77
N ASP A 79 6.32 -7.21 -6.71
CA ASP A 79 6.48 -5.76 -6.84
C ASP A 79 7.52 -5.22 -5.85
N ARG A 80 8.38 -4.29 -6.28
CA ARG A 80 9.50 -3.64 -5.53
C ARG A 80 10.55 -4.51 -4.84
N ASP A 81 10.31 -5.81 -4.63
CA ASP A 81 11.21 -6.73 -3.92
C ASP A 81 11.00 -8.16 -4.42
N THR A 82 11.58 -8.44 -5.58
CA THR A 82 11.49 -9.73 -6.29
C THR A 82 12.00 -10.90 -5.44
N VAL A 83 13.04 -10.68 -4.62
CA VAL A 83 13.59 -11.71 -3.72
C VAL A 83 12.56 -12.08 -2.66
N ALA A 84 11.88 -11.09 -2.06
CA ALA A 84 10.78 -11.37 -1.14
C ALA A 84 9.63 -12.08 -1.84
N GLY A 85 9.25 -11.63 -3.04
CA GLY A 85 8.14 -12.22 -3.79
C GLY A 85 8.36 -13.68 -4.16
N VAL A 86 9.52 -14.03 -4.71
CA VAL A 86 9.86 -15.42 -5.04
C VAL A 86 9.95 -16.29 -3.78
N MET A 87 10.56 -15.77 -2.72
CA MET A 87 10.61 -16.45 -1.42
C MET A 87 9.22 -16.72 -0.86
N HIS A 88 8.31 -15.74 -0.90
CA HIS A 88 6.93 -15.89 -0.46
C HIS A 88 6.15 -16.87 -1.35
N ALA A 89 6.31 -16.80 -2.66
CA ALA A 89 5.68 -17.73 -3.59
C ALA A 89 6.09 -19.18 -3.31
N PHE A 90 7.36 -19.44 -3.02
CA PHE A 90 7.84 -20.76 -2.61
C PHE A 90 7.20 -21.25 -1.31
N VAL A 91 7.03 -20.36 -0.33
CA VAL A 91 6.35 -20.68 0.93
C VAL A 91 4.87 -20.98 0.68
N VAL A 92 4.14 -20.10 0.00
CA VAL A 92 2.69 -20.24 -0.21
C VAL A 92 2.36 -21.45 -1.08
N TRP A 93 2.96 -21.57 -2.27
CA TRP A 93 2.65 -22.68 -3.17
C TRP A 93 3.15 -24.02 -2.63
N GLY A 94 4.29 -24.00 -1.95
CA GLY A 94 4.80 -25.16 -1.22
C GLY A 94 3.83 -25.61 -0.12
N PHE A 95 3.45 -24.70 0.78
CA PHE A 95 2.51 -24.98 1.87
C PHE A 95 1.13 -25.43 1.37
N LEU A 96 0.54 -24.73 0.40
CA LEU A 96 -0.77 -25.08 -0.17
C LEU A 96 -0.73 -26.46 -0.83
N THR A 97 0.33 -26.79 -1.58
CA THR A 97 0.47 -28.12 -2.17
C THR A 97 0.61 -29.20 -1.09
N LEU A 98 1.40 -28.93 -0.04
CA LEU A 98 1.55 -29.83 1.11
C LEU A 98 0.20 -30.09 1.83
N LEU A 99 -0.61 -29.03 2.01
CA LEU A 99 -1.94 -29.11 2.59
C LEU A 99 -2.90 -29.90 1.69
N ILE A 100 -2.98 -29.56 0.40
CA ILE A 100 -3.81 -30.28 -0.59
C ILE A 100 -3.44 -31.75 -0.61
N GLY A 101 -2.15 -32.08 -0.65
CA GLY A 101 -1.71 -33.47 -0.69
C GLY A 101 -2.07 -34.24 0.59
N THR A 102 -2.03 -33.59 1.75
CA THR A 102 -2.47 -34.20 3.02
C THR A 102 -3.98 -34.45 3.01
N THR A 103 -4.77 -33.51 2.48
CA THR A 103 -6.22 -33.64 2.32
C THR A 103 -6.59 -34.76 1.35
N ILE A 104 -5.91 -34.87 0.21
CA ILE A 104 -6.10 -35.97 -0.77
C ILE A 104 -5.90 -37.33 -0.10
N LEU A 105 -4.86 -37.45 0.74
CA LEU A 105 -4.58 -38.69 1.47
C LEU A 105 -5.67 -39.02 2.49
N GLY A 106 -6.17 -38.01 3.21
CA GLY A 106 -7.32 -38.17 4.11
C GLY A 106 -8.58 -38.62 3.37
N ILE A 107 -8.86 -38.03 2.21
CA ILE A 107 -10.01 -38.43 1.37
C ILE A 107 -9.90 -39.88 0.90
N ASP A 108 -8.73 -40.35 0.45
CA ASP A 108 -8.54 -41.75 0.07
C ASP A 108 -8.84 -42.69 1.25
N MET A 109 -8.29 -42.36 2.42
CA MET A 109 -8.32 -43.23 3.59
C MET A 109 -9.65 -43.26 4.32
N ASP A 110 -10.25 -42.10 4.52
CA ASP A 110 -11.38 -41.93 5.43
C ASP A 110 -12.73 -41.86 4.71
N LEU A 111 -12.72 -41.63 3.39
CA LEU A 111 -13.93 -41.57 2.57
C LEU A 111 -13.91 -42.63 1.46
N TYR A 112 -13.01 -42.51 0.49
CA TYR A 112 -13.07 -43.30 -0.73
C TYR A 112 -12.90 -44.79 -0.49
N ARG A 113 -11.90 -45.19 0.29
CA ARG A 113 -11.59 -46.60 0.56
C ARG A 113 -12.66 -47.30 1.39
N PRO A 114 -13.21 -46.70 2.48
CA PRO A 114 -14.35 -47.27 3.18
C PRO A 114 -15.60 -47.42 2.31
N LEU A 115 -15.86 -46.49 1.37
CA LEU A 115 -17.02 -46.53 0.49
C LEU A 115 -16.90 -47.54 -0.65
N THR A 116 -15.73 -47.63 -1.28
CA THR A 116 -15.54 -48.38 -2.53
C THR A 116 -14.83 -49.71 -2.34
N GLY A 117 -14.10 -49.88 -1.23
CA GLY A 117 -13.17 -50.99 -1.03
C GLY A 117 -11.86 -50.88 -1.83
N GLU A 118 -11.71 -49.83 -2.65
CA GLU A 118 -10.54 -49.57 -3.49
C GLU A 118 -9.77 -48.34 -2.99
N SER A 119 -8.53 -48.16 -3.45
CA SER A 119 -7.74 -46.95 -3.17
C SER A 119 -7.27 -46.36 -4.48
N PHE A 120 -7.52 -45.07 -4.68
CA PHE A 120 -6.96 -44.35 -5.84
C PHE A 120 -5.51 -43.94 -5.58
N PHE A 121 -5.06 -43.99 -4.32
CA PHE A 121 -3.71 -43.65 -3.87
C PHE A 121 -2.68 -44.76 -4.15
N VAL A 122 -2.64 -45.25 -5.39
CA VAL A 122 -1.75 -46.32 -5.84
C VAL A 122 -1.17 -46.03 -7.23
N GLY A 123 -0.10 -46.73 -7.58
CA GLY A 123 0.49 -46.74 -8.91
C GLY A 123 0.93 -45.36 -9.39
N ARG A 124 0.53 -45.01 -10.61
CA ARG A 124 0.94 -43.74 -11.25
C ARG A 124 0.47 -42.51 -10.48
N PHE A 125 -0.72 -42.55 -9.88
CA PHE A 125 -1.23 -41.44 -9.09
C PHE A 125 -0.31 -41.20 -7.88
N TYR A 126 0.02 -42.25 -7.14
CA TYR A 126 0.96 -42.17 -6.02
C TYR A 126 2.32 -41.63 -6.45
N LEU A 127 2.89 -42.12 -7.56
CA LEU A 127 4.22 -41.68 -8.01
C LEU A 127 4.24 -40.20 -8.40
N SER A 128 3.22 -39.73 -9.13
CA SER A 128 3.08 -38.31 -9.49
C SER A 128 2.87 -37.45 -8.24
N TYR A 129 1.99 -37.89 -7.34
CA TYR A 129 1.77 -37.24 -6.05
C TYR A 129 3.10 -37.12 -5.29
N SER A 130 3.82 -38.22 -5.08
CA SER A 130 5.04 -38.26 -4.28
C SER A 130 6.11 -37.33 -4.85
N PHE A 131 6.28 -37.32 -6.18
CA PHE A 131 7.18 -36.38 -6.85
C PHE A 131 6.78 -34.92 -6.63
N VAL A 132 5.49 -34.58 -6.82
CA VAL A 132 5.01 -33.20 -6.64
C VAL A 132 5.14 -32.75 -5.19
N MET A 133 4.78 -33.60 -4.22
CA MET A 133 4.92 -33.28 -2.80
C MET A 133 6.39 -33.08 -2.40
N ASP A 134 7.28 -33.94 -2.88
CA ASP A 134 8.71 -33.87 -2.59
C ASP A 134 9.38 -32.68 -3.29
N ALA A 135 8.95 -32.29 -4.49
CA ALA A 135 9.44 -31.07 -5.15
C ALA A 135 8.91 -29.79 -4.48
N MET A 136 7.61 -29.71 -4.19
CA MET A 136 6.99 -28.52 -3.61
C MET A 136 7.35 -28.33 -2.14
N GLY A 137 7.58 -29.42 -1.40
CA GLY A 137 8.16 -29.35 -0.05
C GLY A 137 9.57 -28.77 -0.05
N LEU A 138 10.33 -28.95 -1.14
CA LEU A 138 11.71 -28.46 -1.21
C LEU A 138 11.67 -26.96 -1.44
N LEU A 139 10.81 -26.51 -2.35
CA LEU A 139 10.55 -25.08 -2.53
C LEU A 139 10.09 -24.45 -1.22
N PHE A 140 9.15 -25.08 -0.49
CA PHE A 140 8.73 -24.60 0.83
C PHE A 140 9.91 -24.41 1.79
N VAL A 141 10.75 -25.45 1.99
CA VAL A 141 11.91 -25.38 2.89
C VAL A 141 12.93 -24.34 2.43
N VAL A 142 13.18 -24.23 1.12
CA VAL A 142 14.05 -23.20 0.54
C VAL A 142 13.49 -21.80 0.79
N GLY A 143 12.20 -21.57 0.55
CA GLY A 143 11.52 -20.31 0.82
C GLY A 143 11.63 -19.89 2.28
N VAL A 144 11.31 -20.80 3.22
CA VAL A 144 11.49 -20.53 4.67
C VAL A 144 12.97 -20.31 5.01
N GLY A 145 13.90 -21.03 4.38
CA GLY A 145 15.34 -20.82 4.53
C GLY A 145 15.79 -19.43 4.09
N VAL A 146 15.27 -18.92 2.97
CA VAL A 146 15.53 -17.55 2.52
C VAL A 146 14.90 -16.54 3.48
N ALA A 147 13.69 -16.79 3.99
CA ALA A 147 13.06 -15.94 5.02
C ALA A 147 13.94 -15.83 6.28
N LEU A 148 14.44 -16.97 6.78
CA LEU A 148 15.38 -17.05 7.90
C LEU A 148 16.67 -16.29 7.61
N TRP A 149 17.26 -16.45 6.43
CA TRP A 149 18.47 -15.73 6.05
C TRP A 149 18.25 -14.22 5.92
N ARG A 150 17.13 -13.77 5.36
CA ARG A 150 16.81 -12.33 5.27
C ARG A 150 16.61 -11.72 6.65
N ARG A 151 15.94 -12.44 7.56
CA ARG A 151 15.66 -11.99 8.92
C ARG A 151 16.92 -11.98 9.79
N TYR A 152 17.69 -13.06 9.86
CA TYR A 152 18.82 -13.16 10.81
C TYR A 152 20.20 -13.02 10.18
N GLY A 153 20.36 -13.37 8.90
CA GLY A 153 21.64 -13.28 8.19
C GLY A 153 21.90 -11.89 7.62
N ARG A 154 21.01 -11.40 6.76
CA ARG A 154 21.05 -10.02 6.22
C ARG A 154 20.60 -8.97 7.23
N ARG A 155 19.79 -9.37 8.21
CA ARG A 155 19.23 -8.51 9.25
C ARG A 155 18.59 -7.24 8.66
N MET A 156 17.64 -7.42 7.74
CA MET A 156 16.94 -6.30 7.11
C MET A 156 16.27 -5.42 8.16
N GLU A 157 16.63 -4.13 8.19
CA GLU A 157 16.18 -3.18 9.23
C GLU A 157 14.66 -3.09 9.31
N ARG A 158 13.98 -3.07 8.17
CA ARG A 158 12.51 -3.11 8.11
C ARG A 158 11.87 -4.35 8.75
N LEU A 159 12.62 -5.37 9.17
CA LEU A 159 12.09 -6.55 9.87
C LEU A 159 12.40 -6.56 11.37
N HIS A 160 13.16 -5.57 11.87
CA HIS A 160 13.62 -5.45 13.25
C HIS A 160 13.25 -4.08 13.81
N ASP A 161 12.26 -4.06 14.70
CA ASP A 161 11.71 -2.84 15.29
C ASP A 161 11.07 -3.14 16.67
N ARG A 162 10.35 -2.16 17.24
CA ARG A 162 9.63 -2.30 18.50
C ARG A 162 8.50 -3.35 18.50
N HIS A 163 8.02 -3.80 17.34
CA HIS A 163 6.97 -4.81 17.19
C HIS A 163 7.51 -6.21 16.87
N THR A 164 8.84 -6.36 16.86
CA THR A 164 9.54 -7.63 16.73
C THR A 164 9.43 -8.44 18.02
N SER A 165 8.93 -9.67 17.93
CA SER A 165 8.71 -10.51 19.10
C SER A 165 9.19 -11.95 18.89
N ARG A 166 9.27 -12.73 19.97
CA ARG A 166 9.60 -14.17 19.91
C ARG A 166 8.61 -14.98 19.08
N GLU A 167 7.43 -14.43 18.83
CA GLU A 167 6.43 -15.03 17.96
C GLU A 167 6.92 -15.09 16.51
N ASP A 168 7.70 -14.11 16.04
CA ASP A 168 8.35 -14.13 14.73
C ASP A 168 9.28 -15.35 14.58
N ASP A 169 10.10 -15.56 15.61
CA ASP A 169 11.08 -16.63 15.66
C ASP A 169 10.37 -17.99 15.73
N LEU A 170 9.33 -18.09 16.56
CA LEU A 170 8.53 -19.30 16.72
C LEU A 170 7.77 -19.65 15.45
N PHE A 171 7.21 -18.66 14.75
CA PHE A 171 6.48 -18.87 13.50
C PHE A 171 7.38 -19.42 12.40
N LEU A 172 8.50 -18.74 12.13
CA LEU A 172 9.46 -19.20 11.10
C LEU A 172 10.12 -20.52 11.48
N GLY A 173 10.48 -20.69 12.76
CA GLY A 173 11.05 -21.92 13.27
C GLY A 173 10.10 -23.11 13.16
N ALA A 174 8.81 -22.93 13.50
CA ALA A 174 7.79 -23.96 13.38
C ALA A 174 7.59 -24.41 11.93
N LEU A 175 7.49 -23.46 10.98
CA LEU A 175 7.39 -23.77 9.55
C LEU A 175 8.62 -24.55 9.05
N PHE A 176 9.82 -24.13 9.46
CA PHE A 176 11.05 -24.82 9.07
C PHE A 176 11.11 -26.25 9.63
N VAL A 177 10.78 -26.42 10.92
CA VAL A 177 10.71 -27.74 11.58
C VAL A 177 9.65 -28.62 10.95
N LEU A 178 8.49 -28.08 10.56
CA LEU A 178 7.46 -28.83 9.84
C LEU A 178 7.97 -29.30 8.48
N GLY A 179 8.58 -28.41 7.68
CA GLY A 179 9.12 -28.76 6.36
C GLY A 179 10.21 -29.83 6.44
N VAL A 180 11.24 -29.62 7.25
CA VAL A 180 12.35 -30.59 7.42
C VAL A 180 11.87 -31.87 8.11
N GLY A 181 10.99 -31.76 9.12
CA GLY A 181 10.43 -32.89 9.85
C GLY A 181 9.58 -33.80 8.97
N GLY A 182 8.88 -33.25 7.97
CA GLY A 182 8.13 -34.03 6.98
C GLY A 182 9.05 -34.94 6.17
N TYR A 183 10.16 -34.39 5.66
CA TYR A 183 11.17 -35.17 4.95
C TYR A 183 11.89 -36.20 5.82
N LEU A 184 12.21 -35.86 7.08
CA LEU A 184 12.80 -36.82 8.01
C LEU A 184 11.84 -37.99 8.26
N THR A 185 10.55 -37.70 8.45
CA THR A 185 9.50 -38.72 8.60
C THR A 185 9.42 -39.62 7.38
N GLU A 186 9.48 -39.04 6.18
CA GLU A 186 9.49 -39.79 4.92
C GLU A 186 10.75 -40.66 4.77
N ALA A 187 11.94 -40.13 5.01
CA ALA A 187 13.20 -40.86 4.90
C ALA A 187 13.25 -42.07 5.84
N VAL A 188 12.85 -41.86 7.11
CA VAL A 188 12.78 -42.94 8.13
C VAL A 188 11.75 -44.00 7.72
N ARG A 189 10.60 -43.60 7.15
CA ARG A 189 9.60 -44.53 6.60
C ARG A 189 10.17 -45.37 5.45
N ILE A 190 10.83 -44.73 4.48
CA ILE A 190 11.41 -45.41 3.31
C ILE A 190 12.45 -46.43 3.78
N LEU A 191 13.40 -46.01 4.64
CA LEU A 191 14.44 -46.89 5.17
C LEU A 191 13.84 -48.05 5.97
N GLY A 192 12.95 -47.75 6.92
CA GLY A 192 12.40 -48.76 7.82
C GLY A 192 11.45 -49.76 7.16
N THR A 193 10.83 -49.40 6.03
CA THR A 193 9.99 -50.31 5.25
C THR A 193 10.75 -51.11 4.19
N SER A 194 12.03 -50.80 3.94
CA SER A 194 12.85 -51.43 2.88
C SER A 194 13.06 -52.94 3.05
N THR A 195 12.87 -53.47 4.26
CA THR A 195 12.98 -54.92 4.54
C THR A 195 11.69 -55.69 4.32
N VAL A 196 10.55 -55.01 4.19
CA VAL A 196 9.21 -55.61 4.15
C VAL A 196 8.44 -55.30 2.87
N ARG A 197 8.90 -54.36 2.06
CA ARG A 197 8.32 -54.04 0.74
C ARG A 197 9.40 -53.54 -0.22
N ASP A 198 9.12 -53.62 -1.51
CA ASP A 198 9.88 -52.89 -2.52
C ASP A 198 9.70 -51.38 -2.29
N VAL A 199 10.83 -50.66 -2.22
CA VAL A 199 10.88 -49.21 -2.06
C VAL A 199 11.62 -48.54 -3.22
N SER A 200 12.05 -49.30 -4.22
CA SER A 200 12.84 -48.78 -5.36
C SER A 200 12.11 -47.69 -6.14
N PHE A 201 10.78 -47.68 -6.13
CA PHE A 201 9.98 -46.64 -6.75
C PHE A 201 9.93 -45.32 -5.97
N GLU A 202 10.30 -45.31 -4.68
CA GLU A 202 10.30 -44.10 -3.84
C GLU A 202 11.44 -43.13 -4.22
N THR A 203 12.28 -43.47 -5.20
CA THR A 203 13.26 -42.55 -5.79
C THR A 203 12.63 -41.31 -6.43
N VAL A 204 11.32 -41.35 -6.70
CA VAL A 204 10.55 -40.17 -7.13
C VAL A 204 10.44 -39.11 -6.02
N SER A 205 10.49 -39.51 -4.74
CA SER A 205 10.69 -38.61 -3.59
C SER A 205 12.19 -38.37 -3.42
N PHE A 206 12.78 -37.59 -4.32
CA PHE A 206 14.24 -37.49 -4.45
C PHE A 206 14.91 -36.87 -3.21
N VAL A 207 14.26 -35.95 -2.51
CA VAL A 207 14.76 -35.39 -1.24
C VAL A 207 14.63 -36.44 -0.13
N GLY A 208 13.45 -37.04 0.05
CA GLY A 208 13.24 -38.11 1.03
C GLY A 208 14.18 -39.29 0.82
N TRP A 209 14.43 -39.67 -0.44
CA TRP A 209 15.38 -40.72 -0.83
C TRP A 209 16.82 -40.35 -0.49
N SER A 210 17.25 -39.14 -0.83
CA SER A 210 18.60 -38.65 -0.53
C SER A 210 18.87 -38.61 0.98
N LEU A 211 17.89 -38.15 1.77
CA LEU A 211 17.97 -38.18 3.23
C LEU A 211 18.02 -39.60 3.77
N LYS A 212 17.27 -40.54 3.17
CA LYS A 212 17.39 -41.97 3.52
C LYS A 212 18.81 -42.49 3.28
N GLU A 213 19.46 -42.14 2.18
CA GLU A 213 20.85 -42.54 1.93
C GLU A 213 21.82 -41.91 2.94
N ILE A 214 21.60 -40.65 3.32
CA ILE A 214 22.36 -39.98 4.37
C ILE A 214 22.22 -40.71 5.71
N LEU A 215 21.00 -41.14 6.08
CA LEU A 215 20.77 -41.92 7.30
C LEU A 215 21.50 -43.27 7.26
N VAL A 216 21.52 -43.96 6.12
CA VAL A 216 22.28 -45.20 5.92
C VAL A 216 23.78 -44.96 6.08
N MET A 217 24.31 -43.89 5.47
CA MET A 217 25.72 -43.49 5.62
C MET A 217 26.08 -43.14 7.07
N ALA A 218 25.13 -42.56 7.81
CA ALA A 218 25.26 -42.29 9.24
C ALA A 218 25.11 -43.54 10.14
N GLY A 219 24.91 -44.73 9.56
CA GLY A 219 24.84 -46.01 10.27
C GLY A 219 23.43 -46.41 10.74
N MET A 220 22.38 -45.74 10.30
CA MET A 220 21.00 -46.14 10.61
C MET A 220 20.62 -47.40 9.83
N THR A 221 20.28 -48.48 10.54
CA THR A 221 19.76 -49.70 9.91
C THR A 221 18.24 -49.61 9.69
N PRO A 222 17.64 -50.44 8.81
CA PRO A 222 16.20 -50.53 8.66
C PRO A 222 15.45 -50.81 9.97
N GLU A 223 16.02 -51.63 10.87
CA GLU A 223 15.44 -51.94 12.18
C GLU A 223 15.46 -50.71 13.10
N MET A 224 16.56 -49.95 13.11
CA MET A 224 16.66 -48.69 13.85
C MET A 224 15.63 -47.68 13.34
N ALA A 225 15.50 -47.54 12.02
CA ALA A 225 14.50 -46.67 11.40
C ALA A 225 13.07 -47.10 11.75
N ALA A 226 12.79 -48.41 11.75
CA ALA A 226 11.48 -48.93 12.16
C ALA A 226 11.14 -48.65 13.63
N THR A 227 12.13 -48.68 14.52
CA THR A 227 11.98 -48.30 15.93
C THR A 227 11.82 -46.79 16.11
N ALA A 228 12.53 -45.99 15.31
CA ALA A 228 12.48 -44.53 15.37
C ALA A 228 11.17 -43.96 14.79
N TYR A 229 10.57 -44.64 13.81
CA TYR A 229 9.42 -44.12 13.06
C TYR A 229 8.27 -43.59 13.93
N PRO A 230 7.74 -44.32 14.94
CA PRO A 230 6.63 -43.80 15.74
C PRO A 230 6.96 -42.48 16.44
N PHE A 231 8.20 -42.29 16.89
CA PHE A 231 8.63 -41.06 17.57
C PHE A 231 8.73 -39.89 16.60
N VAL A 232 9.36 -40.09 15.44
CA VAL A 232 9.50 -39.05 14.41
C VAL A 232 8.11 -38.67 13.86
N TRP A 233 7.26 -39.67 13.60
CA TRP A 233 5.90 -39.46 13.13
C TRP A 233 5.05 -38.68 14.16
N TRP A 234 5.05 -39.08 15.43
CA TRP A 234 4.32 -38.33 16.46
C TRP A 234 4.89 -36.95 16.68
N SER A 235 6.21 -36.76 16.64
CA SER A 235 6.83 -35.45 16.74
C SER A 235 6.33 -34.52 15.63
N HIS A 236 6.35 -34.98 14.38
CA HIS A 236 5.85 -34.18 13.25
C HIS A 236 4.34 -33.92 13.36
N SER A 237 3.54 -34.94 13.65
CA SER A 237 2.09 -34.83 13.81
C SER A 237 1.69 -33.87 14.94
N LEU A 238 2.34 -33.94 16.10
CA LEU A 238 2.02 -33.05 17.22
C LEU A 238 2.38 -31.60 16.93
N VAL A 239 3.52 -31.34 16.28
CA VAL A 239 3.88 -29.98 15.84
C VAL A 239 2.89 -29.47 14.80
N ALA A 240 2.44 -30.31 13.86
CA ALA A 240 1.45 -29.92 12.86
C ALA A 240 0.08 -29.60 13.48
N LEU A 241 -0.40 -30.45 14.40
CA LEU A 241 -1.67 -30.22 15.10
C LEU A 241 -1.62 -28.99 16.02
N TRP A 242 -0.50 -28.79 16.72
CA TRP A 242 -0.27 -27.58 17.49
C TRP A 242 -0.28 -26.34 16.58
N PHE A 243 0.43 -26.38 15.45
CA PHE A 243 0.48 -25.26 14.52
C PHE A 243 -0.92 -24.91 14.02
N VAL A 244 -1.73 -25.89 13.61
CA VAL A 244 -3.13 -25.67 13.18
C VAL A 244 -3.96 -25.02 14.29
N ALA A 245 -3.89 -25.52 15.51
CA ALA A 245 -4.62 -24.96 16.65
C ALA A 245 -4.15 -23.53 17.00
N TRP A 246 -2.88 -23.21 16.72
CA TRP A 246 -2.26 -21.92 17.02
C TRP A 246 -2.57 -20.82 15.99
N ILE A 247 -2.97 -21.19 14.75
CA ILE A 247 -3.22 -20.24 13.65
C ILE A 247 -4.02 -18.99 14.08
N PRO A 248 -5.22 -19.09 14.67
CA PRO A 248 -6.05 -17.90 14.94
C PRO A 248 -5.54 -17.02 16.09
N TYR A 249 -4.58 -17.50 16.87
CA TYR A 249 -4.07 -16.83 18.06
C TYR A 249 -2.72 -16.13 17.83
N ALA A 250 -2.22 -16.16 16.60
CA ALA A 250 -0.88 -15.69 16.28
C ALA A 250 -0.74 -15.21 14.84
N LYS A 251 0.48 -14.83 14.45
CA LYS A 251 0.92 -14.44 13.12
C LYS A 251 0.40 -15.31 11.98
N PRO A 252 0.27 -16.66 12.07
CA PRO A 252 -0.26 -17.44 10.95
C PRO A 252 -1.68 -17.03 10.55
N PHE A 253 -2.42 -16.30 11.41
CA PHE A 253 -3.75 -15.77 11.08
C PHE A 253 -3.75 -14.86 9.84
N HIS A 254 -2.62 -14.24 9.47
CA HIS A 254 -2.52 -13.46 8.23
C HIS A 254 -2.92 -14.25 6.98
N MET A 255 -2.75 -15.58 6.98
CA MET A 255 -3.20 -16.43 5.86
C MET A 255 -4.72 -16.34 5.64
N LEU A 256 -5.49 -15.99 6.68
CA LEU A 256 -6.93 -15.79 6.64
C LEU A 256 -7.28 -14.30 6.55
N SER A 257 -6.75 -13.47 7.46
CA SER A 257 -7.09 -12.04 7.51
C SER A 257 -6.62 -11.28 6.28
N SER A 258 -5.42 -11.56 5.74
CA SER A 258 -4.96 -10.88 4.52
C SER A 258 -5.83 -11.21 3.30
N PHE A 259 -6.32 -12.45 3.18
CA PHE A 259 -7.23 -12.82 2.08
C PHE A 259 -8.61 -12.17 2.26
N ALA A 260 -9.15 -12.18 3.48
CA ALA A 260 -10.39 -11.48 3.80
C ALA A 260 -10.28 -9.97 3.54
N ASN A 261 -9.12 -9.37 3.84
CA ASN A 261 -8.87 -7.95 3.62
C ASN A 261 -8.84 -7.59 2.13
N LEU A 262 -8.19 -8.43 1.31
CA LEU A 262 -8.21 -8.28 -0.14
C LEU A 262 -9.61 -8.42 -0.74
N ILE A 263 -10.48 -9.26 -0.14
CA ILE A 263 -11.89 -9.32 -0.54
C ILE A 263 -12.59 -8.02 -0.17
N ALA A 264 -12.38 -7.51 1.05
CA ALA A 264 -13.10 -6.36 1.60
C ALA A 264 -12.51 -4.98 1.21
N ARG A 265 -11.44 -4.95 0.41
CA ARG A 265 -10.77 -3.70 -0.02
C ARG A 265 -11.72 -2.76 -0.79
N ASP A 266 -11.56 -1.46 -0.58
CA ASP A 266 -12.09 -0.44 -1.51
C ASP A 266 -11.01 -0.11 -2.56
N GLU A 267 -11.40 -0.07 -3.83
CA GLU A 267 -10.50 0.27 -4.94
C GLU A 267 -10.20 1.77 -5.01
N LYS A 268 -11.08 2.61 -4.43
CA LYS A 268 -10.89 4.07 -4.30
C LYS A 268 -10.37 4.49 -2.92
N ALA A 269 -9.94 3.55 -2.07
CA ALA A 269 -9.44 3.87 -0.74
C ALA A 269 -8.24 4.83 -0.80
N GLY A 270 -8.33 5.96 -0.11
CA GLY A 270 -7.29 7.00 -0.09
C GLY A 270 -7.38 7.99 -1.25
N VAL A 271 -7.85 7.56 -2.43
CA VAL A 271 -8.20 8.46 -3.56
C VAL A 271 -9.41 9.31 -3.18
N ARG A 272 -10.37 8.67 -2.54
CA ARG A 272 -11.58 9.25 -1.97
C ARG A 272 -11.62 8.98 -0.46
N LEU A 273 -11.93 10.01 0.30
CA LEU A 273 -12.10 9.92 1.76
C LEU A 273 -13.60 9.78 2.10
N PRO A 274 -13.96 8.96 3.12
CA PRO A 274 -15.34 8.87 3.56
C PRO A 274 -15.83 10.22 4.11
N GLY A 275 -17.04 10.64 3.78
CA GLY A 275 -17.67 11.83 4.36
C GLY A 275 -17.98 11.66 5.85
N VAL A 276 -18.21 12.78 6.53
CA VAL A 276 -18.72 12.82 7.91
C VAL A 276 -20.24 13.00 7.88
N PRO A 277 -21.03 12.29 8.71
CA PRO A 277 -22.46 12.53 8.79
C PRO A 277 -22.79 13.98 9.19
N SER A 278 -23.70 14.64 8.48
CA SER A 278 -24.05 16.06 8.71
C SER A 278 -24.62 16.35 10.11
N ASP A 279 -25.10 15.33 10.82
CA ASP A 279 -25.63 15.43 12.18
C ASP A 279 -24.67 14.91 13.26
N ALA A 280 -23.44 14.53 12.87
CA ALA A 280 -22.40 14.12 13.80
C ALA A 280 -22.01 15.28 14.73
N SER A 281 -21.91 15.00 16.02
CA SER A 281 -21.33 15.94 16.97
C SER A 281 -19.80 15.91 16.90
N PRO A 282 -19.08 16.98 17.31
CA PRO A 282 -17.61 17.01 17.37
C PRO A 282 -16.97 15.85 18.15
N GLU A 283 -17.72 15.25 19.08
CA GLU A 283 -17.27 14.11 19.90
C GLU A 283 -17.34 12.78 19.12
N GLU A 284 -18.11 12.70 18.04
CA GLU A 284 -18.32 11.52 17.20
C GLU A 284 -17.46 11.51 15.93
N ILE A 285 -16.74 12.61 15.66
CA ILE A 285 -15.88 12.77 14.48
C ILE A 285 -14.47 12.26 14.78
N GLY A 286 -14.04 11.26 14.00
CA GLY A 286 -12.79 10.54 14.19
C GLY A 286 -12.78 9.61 15.41
N PRO A 287 -11.81 8.68 15.52
CA PRO A 287 -11.82 7.64 16.54
C PRO A 287 -11.35 8.17 17.90
N SER A 288 -12.21 8.04 18.92
CA SER A 288 -11.91 8.35 20.32
C SER A 288 -11.55 7.10 21.13
N ASP A 289 -12.19 5.97 20.81
CA ASP A 289 -11.93 4.62 21.33
C ASP A 289 -11.59 3.66 20.17
N ILE A 290 -11.06 2.48 20.50
CA ILE A 290 -10.67 1.46 19.52
C ILE A 290 -11.88 0.83 18.82
N ASP A 291 -13.04 0.82 19.45
CA ASP A 291 -14.28 0.29 18.89
C ASP A 291 -14.96 1.29 17.93
N ASP A 292 -14.51 2.55 17.88
CA ASP A 292 -14.99 3.55 16.90
C ASP A 292 -14.49 3.25 15.47
N PHE A 293 -13.38 2.52 15.34
CA PHE A 293 -12.89 2.04 14.05
C PHE A 293 -13.88 1.05 13.43
N SER A 294 -14.05 1.15 12.10
CA SER A 294 -14.95 0.25 11.37
C SER A 294 -14.46 -1.20 11.47
N TRP A 295 -15.37 -2.16 11.31
CA TRP A 295 -15.00 -3.57 11.26
C TRP A 295 -13.91 -3.87 10.21
N LYS A 296 -13.88 -3.10 9.11
CA LYS A 296 -12.87 -3.20 8.05
C LYS A 296 -11.51 -2.63 8.50
N GLN A 297 -11.49 -1.51 9.20
CA GLN A 297 -10.26 -0.97 9.79
C GLN A 297 -9.71 -1.92 10.88
N LEU A 298 -10.58 -2.53 11.69
CA LEU A 298 -10.17 -3.57 12.65
C LEU A 298 -9.58 -4.82 11.95
N LEU A 299 -10.13 -5.19 10.78
CA LEU A 299 -9.58 -6.24 9.92
C LEU A 299 -8.22 -5.85 9.34
N ASP A 300 -8.02 -4.61 8.91
CA ASP A 300 -6.72 -4.08 8.44
C ASP A 300 -5.62 -4.26 9.50
N HIS A 301 -5.94 -3.94 10.77
CA HIS A 301 -5.03 -4.15 11.90
C HIS A 301 -4.57 -5.62 12.00
N ASP A 302 -5.48 -6.58 11.79
CA ASP A 302 -5.16 -8.01 11.83
C ASP A 302 -4.59 -8.56 10.51
N ALA A 303 -4.80 -7.89 9.39
CA ALA A 303 -4.24 -8.23 8.09
C ALA A 303 -2.75 -7.86 7.96
N CYS A 304 -2.26 -6.91 8.77
CA CYS A 304 -0.88 -6.48 8.76
C CYS A 304 0.11 -7.64 8.99
N THR A 305 0.90 -7.92 7.95
CA THR A 305 1.90 -9.01 7.93
C THR A 305 3.24 -8.62 8.56
N LYS A 306 3.37 -7.38 9.06
CA LYS A 306 4.62 -6.79 9.57
C LYS A 306 5.78 -6.78 8.57
N CYS A 307 5.51 -6.85 7.26
CA CYS A 307 6.55 -6.95 6.23
C CYS A 307 7.41 -5.68 6.07
N GLY A 308 6.93 -4.52 6.52
CA GLY A 308 7.66 -3.24 6.48
C GLY A 308 7.87 -2.64 5.09
N ARG A 309 7.05 -3.02 4.10
CA ARG A 309 7.10 -2.42 2.75
C ARG A 309 6.64 -0.97 2.79
N CYS A 310 5.47 -0.70 3.38
CA CYS A 310 4.97 0.65 3.62
C CYS A 310 5.97 1.50 4.42
N SER A 311 6.66 0.91 5.41
CA SER A 311 7.73 1.58 6.14
C SER A 311 8.93 1.97 5.28
N SER A 312 9.24 1.21 4.23
CA SER A 312 10.44 1.44 3.40
C SER A 312 10.22 2.51 2.33
N VAL A 313 8.96 2.79 1.99
CA VAL A 313 8.59 3.78 0.96
C VAL A 313 8.04 5.07 1.58
N CYS A 314 7.87 5.13 2.90
CA CYS A 314 7.32 6.31 3.59
C CYS A 314 8.34 7.46 3.58
N PRO A 315 8.03 8.60 2.93
CA PRO A 315 8.96 9.72 2.84
C PRO A 315 9.21 10.39 4.19
N ALA A 316 8.17 10.52 5.01
CA ALA A 316 8.27 11.03 6.38
C ALA A 316 9.27 10.22 7.21
N LYS A 317 9.18 8.88 7.17
CA LYS A 317 10.13 8.01 7.86
C LYS A 317 11.56 8.18 7.34
N ALA A 318 11.72 8.26 6.02
CA ALA A 318 13.03 8.42 5.40
C ALA A 318 13.69 9.76 5.78
N ALA A 319 12.89 10.81 5.98
CA ALA A 319 13.33 12.12 6.47
C ALA A 319 13.57 12.18 7.99
N GLY A 320 13.30 11.08 8.72
CA GLY A 320 13.48 11.00 10.18
C GLY A 320 12.28 11.45 11.02
N ARG A 321 11.15 11.78 10.40
CA ARG A 321 9.90 12.09 11.12
C ARG A 321 9.35 10.86 11.87
N PRO A 322 8.54 11.02 12.94
CA PRO A 322 8.08 9.90 13.76
C PRO A 322 7.07 8.95 13.09
N LEU A 323 6.61 9.25 11.87
CA LEU A 323 5.68 8.38 11.13
C LEU A 323 6.37 7.13 10.58
N ASP A 324 5.92 5.96 11.04
CA ASP A 324 6.04 4.70 10.30
C ASP A 324 4.64 4.11 10.11
N PRO A 325 4.10 4.07 8.88
CA PRO A 325 2.71 3.67 8.64
C PRO A 325 2.41 2.25 9.11
N ARG A 326 3.40 1.35 9.09
CA ARG A 326 3.22 0.01 9.65
C ARG A 326 3.02 0.08 11.17
N ASN A 327 3.82 0.88 11.85
CA ASN A 327 3.83 0.89 13.30
C ASN A 327 2.53 1.48 13.83
N VAL A 328 1.96 2.51 13.18
CA VAL A 328 0.62 3.04 13.51
C VAL A 328 -0.42 1.91 13.56
N ILE A 329 -0.52 1.11 12.48
CA ILE A 329 -1.45 -0.02 12.41
C ILE A 329 -1.15 -1.08 13.48
N LEU A 330 0.13 -1.32 13.79
CA LEU A 330 0.53 -2.29 14.81
C LEU A 330 0.36 -1.80 16.25
N ASP A 331 0.45 -0.49 16.49
CA ASP A 331 0.17 0.13 17.77
C ASP A 331 -1.33 0.12 18.06
N LEU A 332 -2.17 0.44 17.06
CA LEU A 332 -3.63 0.29 17.16
C LEU A 332 -4.02 -1.17 17.41
N LYS A 333 -3.42 -2.13 16.67
CA LYS A 333 -3.61 -3.56 16.93
C LYS A 333 -3.22 -3.94 18.35
N ARG A 334 -2.03 -3.53 18.81
CA ARG A 334 -1.52 -3.89 20.13
C ARG A 334 -2.40 -3.29 21.22
N TYR A 335 -2.79 -2.02 21.09
CA TYR A 335 -3.70 -1.36 22.02
C TYR A 335 -5.02 -2.11 22.13
N ARG A 336 -5.62 -2.50 21.00
CA ARG A 336 -6.84 -3.34 21.00
C ARG A 336 -6.64 -4.65 21.76
N GLU A 337 -5.53 -5.35 21.51
CA GLU A 337 -5.21 -6.62 22.19
C GLU A 337 -4.99 -6.43 23.70
N GLU A 338 -4.41 -5.29 24.12
CA GLU A 338 -4.28 -4.89 25.52
C GLU A 338 -5.65 -4.58 26.16
N ARG A 339 -6.53 -3.85 25.45
CA ARG A 339 -7.90 -3.55 25.88
C ARG A 339 -8.74 -4.82 26.05
N ASP A 340 -8.68 -5.74 25.09
CA ASP A 340 -9.30 -7.08 25.18
C ASP A 340 -8.80 -7.89 26.41
N ALA A 341 -7.55 -7.65 26.84
CA ALA A 341 -6.96 -8.27 28.02
C ALA A 341 -7.27 -7.54 29.34
N GLY A 342 -8.10 -6.50 29.31
CA GLY A 342 -8.47 -5.69 30.48
C GLY A 342 -7.49 -4.56 30.81
N GLY A 343 -6.71 -4.10 29.83
CA GLY A 343 -5.82 -2.96 29.94
C GLY A 343 -6.54 -1.63 30.14
N GLU A 344 -5.77 -0.62 30.57
CA GLU A 344 -6.26 0.74 30.78
C GLU A 344 -6.68 1.39 29.46
N ASP A 345 -7.60 2.35 29.58
CA ASP A 345 -8.11 3.13 28.46
C ASP A 345 -7.23 4.38 28.30
N VAL A 346 -6.74 4.60 27.08
CA VAL A 346 -5.99 5.81 26.71
C VAL A 346 -6.54 6.35 25.38
N PRO A 347 -6.55 7.67 25.16
CA PRO A 347 -6.95 8.26 23.89
C PRO A 347 -6.26 7.60 22.70
N ILE A 348 -7.00 7.35 21.61
CA ILE A 348 -6.42 6.84 20.36
C ILE A 348 -5.33 7.77 19.86
N ILE A 349 -5.62 9.06 19.82
CA ILE A 349 -4.68 10.08 19.40
C ILE A 349 -4.81 11.31 20.30
N ALA A 350 -3.67 11.89 20.65
CA ALA A 350 -3.57 13.17 21.36
C ALA A 350 -2.13 13.69 21.27
N ASP A 351 -1.93 14.99 21.52
CA ASP A 351 -0.63 15.58 21.76
C ASP A 351 0.01 14.97 23.03
N GLY A 352 1.10 14.22 22.85
CA GLY A 352 1.86 13.63 23.95
C GLY A 352 2.81 14.60 24.65
N GLY A 353 2.83 15.86 24.21
CA GLY A 353 3.79 16.89 24.58
C GLY A 353 5.16 16.67 23.93
N ALA A 354 5.89 17.77 23.73
CA ALA A 354 7.19 17.86 23.02
C ALA A 354 8.31 16.85 23.42
N ALA A 355 8.14 16.06 24.49
CA ALA A 355 9.08 15.02 24.89
C ALA A 355 8.95 13.71 24.09
N SER A 356 7.84 13.47 23.38
CA SER A 356 7.64 12.32 22.49
C SER A 356 8.31 12.50 21.12
N ALA A 357 8.23 13.71 20.54
CA ALA A 357 8.79 14.05 19.22
C ALA A 357 10.33 13.97 19.16
N ALA A 358 11.04 14.40 20.21
CA ALA A 358 12.51 14.40 20.27
C ALA A 358 13.15 13.02 20.53
N ARG A 359 12.34 11.98 20.69
CA ARG A 359 12.81 10.62 20.95
C ARG A 359 12.25 9.70 19.88
N GLY A 360 13.07 9.36 18.89
CA GLY A 360 12.95 8.11 18.12
C GLY A 360 13.10 6.85 19.02
N ALA A 361 12.49 6.87 20.20
CA ALA A 361 12.59 5.85 21.22
C ALA A 361 11.51 4.78 21.00
N SER A 362 12.00 3.56 20.93
CA SER A 362 11.28 2.35 21.28
C SER A 362 10.29 2.59 22.42
N SER A 363 9.01 2.25 22.18
CA SER A 363 7.92 2.28 23.16
C SER A 363 8.05 1.17 24.23
N ASP A 364 9.26 0.89 24.70
CA ASP A 364 9.54 -0.22 25.63
C ASP A 364 9.55 0.23 27.10
N GLU A 365 9.03 1.43 27.40
CA GLU A 365 8.71 1.86 28.77
C GLU A 365 7.19 2.04 28.91
N SER A 366 6.57 1.02 29.52
CA SER A 366 5.15 0.94 29.85
C SER A 366 4.79 1.71 31.13
N ASP A 367 5.16 2.98 31.25
CA ASP A 367 4.75 3.81 32.39
C ASP A 367 4.75 5.31 31.99
N GLY A 368 3.69 5.77 31.31
CA GLY A 368 3.51 7.19 30.98
C GLY A 368 2.99 7.56 29.58
N ARG A 369 2.47 6.61 28.79
CA ARG A 369 1.86 6.92 27.49
C ARG A 369 0.56 7.72 27.69
N THR A 370 0.45 8.88 27.05
CA THR A 370 -0.75 9.74 27.07
C THR A 370 -1.75 9.38 25.98
N SER A 371 -1.32 8.71 24.91
CA SER A 371 -2.16 8.29 23.77
C SER A 371 -1.64 7.01 23.08
N VAL A 372 -2.45 6.42 22.19
CA VAL A 372 -2.04 5.28 21.35
C VAL A 372 -1.08 5.74 20.25
N ILE A 373 -1.43 6.83 19.58
CA ILE A 373 -0.68 7.51 18.54
C ILE A 373 -0.45 8.95 18.99
N ASP A 374 0.76 9.45 18.79
CA ASP A 374 1.10 10.84 19.11
C ASP A 374 0.71 11.76 17.93
N ALA A 375 0.19 12.96 18.21
CA ALA A 375 -0.26 13.92 17.20
C ALA A 375 0.79 14.18 16.11
N HIS A 376 2.06 14.36 16.51
CA HIS A 376 3.18 14.60 15.59
C HIS A 376 3.43 13.44 14.62
N THR A 377 2.97 12.22 14.97
CA THR A 377 3.01 11.08 14.04
C THR A 377 2.06 11.28 12.87
N MET A 378 0.87 11.84 13.10
CA MET A 378 -0.11 12.08 12.03
C MET A 378 0.16 13.36 11.26
N GLU A 379 0.62 14.43 11.92
CA GLU A 379 1.12 15.66 11.27
C GLU A 379 2.26 15.38 10.28
N SER A 380 3.05 14.32 10.53
CA SER A 380 4.10 13.89 9.62
C SER A 380 3.57 13.22 8.33
N CYS A 381 2.29 12.87 8.25
CA CYS A 381 1.70 12.19 7.10
C CYS A 381 1.45 13.14 5.95
N MET A 382 2.13 12.92 4.82
CA MET A 382 1.97 13.76 3.63
C MET A 382 0.80 13.36 2.71
N ALA A 383 -0.07 12.45 3.18
CA ALA A 383 -1.19 11.88 2.41
C ALA A 383 -0.81 11.54 0.93
N CYS A 384 0.29 10.81 0.71
CA CYS A 384 0.82 10.57 -0.64
C CYS A 384 0.53 9.17 -1.20
N MET A 385 -0.18 8.32 -0.45
CA MET A 385 -0.51 6.91 -0.77
C MET A 385 0.63 5.92 -0.99
N ALA A 386 1.91 6.30 -0.86
CA ALA A 386 3.04 5.37 -1.02
C ALA A 386 2.91 4.10 -0.16
N CYS A 387 2.43 4.25 1.09
CA CYS A 387 2.24 3.15 2.02
C CYS A 387 1.14 2.16 1.60
N MET A 388 0.06 2.65 0.97
CA MET A 388 -1.05 1.84 0.51
C MET A 388 -0.69 1.10 -0.76
N ASP A 389 -0.05 1.78 -1.72
CA ASP A 389 0.38 1.18 -2.97
C ASP A 389 1.41 0.04 -2.74
N ALA A 390 2.38 0.25 -1.83
CA ALA A 390 3.35 -0.78 -1.47
C ALA A 390 2.79 -1.93 -0.61
N CYS A 391 1.52 -1.85 -0.16
CA CYS A 391 0.94 -2.83 0.74
C CYS A 391 0.46 -4.08 -0.01
N PRO A 392 1.03 -5.28 0.25
CA PRO A 392 0.66 -6.48 -0.50
C PRO A 392 -0.72 -7.06 -0.12
N VAL A 393 -1.38 -6.47 0.88
CA VAL A 393 -2.63 -6.95 1.49
C VAL A 393 -3.67 -5.84 1.62
N ASP A 394 -3.48 -4.70 0.94
CA ASP A 394 -4.43 -3.58 0.83
C ASP A 394 -4.95 -3.03 2.16
N ILE A 395 -4.02 -2.70 3.06
CA ILE A 395 -4.34 -1.91 4.25
C ILE A 395 -4.58 -0.46 3.85
N GLU A 396 -5.73 0.08 4.27
CA GLU A 396 -6.21 1.41 3.92
C GLU A 396 -5.69 2.45 4.91
N HIS A 397 -4.36 2.64 4.92
CA HIS A 397 -3.66 3.50 5.89
C HIS A 397 -4.15 4.95 5.88
N VAL A 398 -4.21 5.58 4.69
CA VAL A 398 -4.50 7.02 4.57
C VAL A 398 -5.89 7.34 5.10
N THR A 399 -6.90 6.51 4.83
CA THR A 399 -8.25 6.65 5.38
C THR A 399 -8.22 6.70 6.91
N GLN A 400 -7.53 5.76 7.57
CA GLN A 400 -7.42 5.74 9.03
C GLN A 400 -6.61 6.91 9.59
N PHE A 401 -5.62 7.41 8.85
CA PHE A 401 -4.80 8.54 9.27
C PHE A 401 -5.59 9.84 9.19
N THR A 402 -6.37 10.03 8.13
CA THR A 402 -7.29 11.16 8.01
C THR A 402 -8.35 11.14 9.11
N GLU A 403 -8.92 9.98 9.44
CA GLU A 403 -9.85 9.87 10.58
C GLU A 403 -9.21 10.31 11.92
N MET A 404 -7.95 9.96 12.16
CA MET A 404 -7.22 10.44 13.33
C MET A 404 -6.89 11.94 13.25
N ASN A 405 -6.61 12.49 12.06
CA ASN A 405 -6.46 13.93 11.84
C ASN A 405 -7.77 14.69 12.13
N ARG A 406 -8.92 14.14 11.71
CA ARG A 406 -10.24 14.69 12.07
C ARG A 406 -10.41 14.76 13.57
N ARG A 407 -10.03 13.69 14.29
CA ARG A 407 -10.08 13.69 15.76
C ARG A 407 -9.20 14.78 16.39
N LEU A 408 -8.00 15.00 15.87
CA LEU A 408 -7.10 16.08 16.33
C LEU A 408 -7.72 17.46 16.10
N THR A 409 -8.23 17.69 14.90
CA THR A 409 -8.88 18.94 14.50
C THR A 409 -10.08 19.27 15.40
N GLU A 410 -10.99 18.31 15.60
CA GLU A 410 -12.17 18.48 16.45
C GLU A 410 -11.84 18.62 17.94
N ALA A 411 -10.68 18.11 18.38
CA ALA A 411 -10.15 18.34 19.71
C ALA A 411 -9.49 19.72 19.88
N GLY A 412 -9.30 20.48 18.79
CA GLY A 412 -8.55 21.72 18.77
C GLY A 412 -7.03 21.51 18.93
N GLU A 413 -6.53 20.33 18.60
CA GLU A 413 -5.13 19.92 18.66
C GLU A 413 -4.50 19.96 17.25
N MET A 414 -4.66 21.09 16.56
CA MET A 414 -4.06 21.37 15.26
C MET A 414 -2.80 22.21 15.42
N ASP A 415 -1.79 21.99 14.57
CA ASP A 415 -0.60 22.83 14.49
C ASP A 415 -0.96 24.30 14.23
N GLU A 416 -0.22 25.24 14.81
CA GLU A 416 -0.55 26.67 14.76
C GLU A 416 -0.50 27.25 13.34
N HIS A 417 0.43 26.79 12.51
CA HIS A 417 0.55 27.26 11.12
C HIS A 417 -0.53 26.66 10.22
N VAL A 418 -0.92 25.41 10.48
CA VAL A 418 -2.08 24.80 9.81
C VAL A 418 -3.36 25.52 10.22
N GLN A 419 -3.53 25.84 11.50
CA GLN A 419 -4.67 26.61 11.99
C GLN A 419 -4.75 27.99 11.33
N ASP A 420 -3.63 28.71 11.21
CA ASP A 420 -3.57 29.98 10.50
C ASP A 420 -4.00 29.83 9.03
N ALA A 421 -3.56 28.78 8.34
CA ALA A 421 -3.98 28.48 6.97
C ALA A 421 -5.49 28.19 6.89
N MET A 422 -6.07 27.41 7.80
CA MET A 422 -7.53 27.15 7.84
C MET A 422 -8.32 28.43 8.08
N MET A 423 -7.81 29.33 8.95
CA MET A 423 -8.43 30.63 9.20
C MET A 423 -8.37 31.55 7.98
N ASN A 424 -7.28 31.51 7.20
CA ASN A 424 -7.17 32.21 5.93
C ASN A 424 -8.19 31.69 4.92
N VAL A 425 -8.29 30.37 4.78
CA VAL A 425 -9.26 29.73 3.89
C VAL A 425 -10.69 30.10 4.28
N PHE A 426 -11.04 30.01 5.57
CA PHE A 426 -12.37 30.40 6.05
C PHE A 426 -12.72 31.87 5.81
N GLN A 427 -11.74 32.78 5.87
CA GLN A 427 -11.98 34.23 5.73
C GLN A 427 -11.91 34.74 4.28
N HIS A 428 -11.10 34.09 3.44
CA HIS A 428 -10.69 34.60 2.14
C HIS A 428 -10.82 33.58 1.00
N GLY A 429 -11.23 32.34 1.30
CA GLY A 429 -11.35 31.27 0.31
C GLY A 429 -10.02 30.78 -0.28
N ASN A 430 -8.87 31.17 0.31
CA ASN A 430 -7.54 30.77 -0.16
C ASN A 430 -6.54 30.63 1.00
N THR A 431 -5.51 29.82 0.77
CA THR A 431 -4.50 29.46 1.78
C THR A 431 -3.50 30.58 2.10
N PHE A 432 -3.41 31.63 1.27
CA PHE A 432 -2.48 32.76 1.44
C PHE A 432 -3.04 33.90 2.30
N GLY A 433 -4.36 33.94 2.50
CA GLY A 433 -5.05 35.01 3.23
C GLY A 433 -5.15 36.33 2.44
N ASP A 434 -4.93 36.27 1.13
CA ASP A 434 -5.02 37.43 0.25
C ASP A 434 -6.48 37.70 -0.16
N PRO A 435 -6.85 38.95 -0.50
CA PRO A 435 -8.20 39.26 -0.94
C PRO A 435 -8.60 38.51 -2.22
N GLU A 436 -9.84 38.02 -2.31
CA GLU A 436 -10.41 37.33 -3.49
C GLU A 436 -10.17 38.07 -4.80
N ARG A 437 -10.33 39.40 -4.80
CA ARG A 437 -10.11 40.27 -5.96
C ARG A 437 -8.68 40.27 -6.53
N ALA A 438 -7.71 39.74 -5.77
CA ALA A 438 -6.31 39.64 -6.20
C ALA A 438 -6.02 38.30 -6.91
N ARG A 439 -6.95 37.33 -6.85
CA ARG A 439 -6.79 36.02 -7.50
C ARG A 439 -6.43 36.10 -9.00
N PRO A 440 -7.01 37.01 -9.81
CA PRO A 440 -6.68 37.12 -11.23
C PRO A 440 -5.50 38.05 -11.53
N ASP A 441 -4.81 38.62 -10.53
CA ASP A 441 -3.73 39.62 -10.75
C ASP A 441 -2.60 39.09 -11.65
N TRP A 442 -2.36 37.77 -11.66
CA TRP A 442 -1.37 37.13 -12.54
C TRP A 442 -1.67 37.31 -14.04
N THR A 443 -2.92 37.57 -14.40
CA THR A 443 -3.34 37.81 -15.79
C THR A 443 -2.89 39.16 -16.33
N GLU A 444 -2.60 40.14 -15.46
CA GLU A 444 -2.21 41.50 -15.85
C GLU A 444 -0.88 41.56 -16.62
N GLU A 445 -0.03 40.53 -16.45
CA GLU A 445 1.26 40.41 -17.15
C GLU A 445 1.17 39.70 -18.51
N LEU A 446 -0.03 39.34 -18.97
CA LEU A 446 -0.26 38.77 -20.30
C LEU A 446 -0.56 39.88 -21.31
N ASP A 447 -0.18 39.64 -22.57
CA ASP A 447 -0.45 40.57 -23.68
C ASP A 447 -1.87 40.39 -24.27
N PHE A 448 -2.68 39.51 -23.68
CA PHE A 448 -4.06 39.18 -24.07
C PHE A 448 -4.96 39.07 -22.83
N GLU A 449 -6.26 39.19 -23.05
CA GLU A 449 -7.27 39.11 -21.99
C GLU A 449 -7.66 37.64 -21.76
N VAL A 450 -7.59 37.17 -20.52
CA VAL A 450 -8.03 35.81 -20.17
C VAL A 450 -9.56 35.80 -20.07
N PRO A 451 -10.27 34.92 -20.78
CA PRO A 451 -11.73 34.88 -20.76
C PRO A 451 -12.33 34.65 -19.36
N ASP A 452 -13.39 35.39 -19.00
CA ASP A 452 -14.18 35.17 -17.78
C ASP A 452 -15.32 34.19 -18.06
N ALA A 453 -15.23 32.97 -17.50
CA ALA A 453 -16.22 31.91 -17.72
C ALA A 453 -17.59 32.22 -17.09
N ARG A 454 -17.67 33.23 -16.22
CA ARG A 454 -18.92 33.67 -15.58
C ARG A 454 -19.78 34.53 -16.52
N ASP A 455 -19.14 35.15 -17.51
CA ASP A 455 -19.78 36.09 -18.44
C ASP A 455 -20.02 35.49 -19.85
N GLN A 456 -19.39 34.37 -20.18
CA GLN A 456 -19.53 33.71 -21.48
C GLN A 456 -19.34 32.19 -21.41
N ALA A 457 -19.97 31.47 -22.34
CA ALA A 457 -19.80 30.04 -22.49
C ALA A 457 -18.40 29.70 -23.03
N VAL A 458 -17.81 28.63 -22.51
CA VAL A 458 -16.46 28.15 -22.86
C VAL A 458 -16.45 26.63 -23.06
N GLU A 459 -15.48 26.07 -23.78
CA GLU A 459 -15.30 24.62 -23.84
C GLU A 459 -14.71 24.12 -22.52
N TYR A 460 -13.64 24.76 -22.06
CA TYR A 460 -12.93 24.41 -20.84
C TYR A 460 -13.06 25.48 -19.75
N LEU A 461 -13.72 25.13 -18.64
CA LEU A 461 -13.65 25.91 -17.40
C LEU A 461 -12.34 25.57 -16.69
N TRP A 462 -11.38 26.48 -16.72
CA TRP A 462 -10.07 26.31 -16.13
C TRP A 462 -10.07 26.77 -14.66
N TYR A 463 -10.03 25.79 -13.76
CA TYR A 463 -9.74 25.98 -12.35
C TYR A 463 -8.24 26.22 -12.14
N VAL A 464 -7.88 27.44 -11.76
CA VAL A 464 -6.49 27.90 -11.71
C VAL A 464 -5.79 27.37 -10.45
N GLY A 465 -6.43 27.51 -9.29
CA GLY A 465 -5.95 27.05 -7.99
C GLY A 465 -5.11 28.10 -7.24
N ASP A 466 -4.96 27.91 -5.93
CA ASP A 466 -4.32 28.89 -5.02
C ASP A 466 -2.88 29.24 -5.43
N TYR A 467 -2.01 28.24 -5.61
CA TYR A 467 -0.59 28.47 -5.89
C TYR A 467 -0.37 29.22 -7.21
N PRO A 468 -0.96 28.80 -8.34
CA PRO A 468 -0.79 29.54 -9.59
C PRO A 468 -1.41 30.94 -9.56
N SER A 469 -2.37 31.22 -8.68
CA SER A 469 -2.96 32.55 -8.51
C SER A 469 -2.14 33.49 -7.62
N TYR A 470 -1.63 33.02 -6.48
CA TYR A 470 -1.08 33.90 -5.43
C TYR A 470 0.44 33.78 -5.23
N ASP A 471 1.05 32.62 -5.50
CA ASP A 471 2.50 32.44 -5.32
C ASP A 471 3.29 32.95 -6.54
N GLU A 472 4.20 33.90 -6.33
CA GLU A 472 4.95 34.58 -7.41
C GLU A 472 5.69 33.60 -8.35
N ARG A 473 6.18 32.47 -7.83
CA ARG A 473 6.88 31.45 -8.65
C ARG A 473 5.89 30.67 -9.50
N ASN A 474 4.75 30.29 -8.93
CA ASN A 474 3.70 29.52 -9.59
C ASN A 474 2.81 30.36 -10.52
N GLN A 475 2.73 31.68 -10.35
CA GLN A 475 2.11 32.58 -11.34
C GLN A 475 2.77 32.47 -12.72
N LYS A 476 4.03 32.06 -12.80
CA LYS A 476 4.68 31.75 -14.09
C LYS A 476 4.09 30.51 -14.76
N ILE A 477 3.70 29.49 -13.99
CA ILE A 477 3.04 28.28 -14.48
C ILE A 477 1.68 28.61 -15.07
N ALA A 478 0.87 29.43 -14.39
CA ALA A 478 -0.41 29.91 -14.90
C ALA A 478 -0.25 30.67 -16.21
N ARG A 479 0.66 31.66 -16.24
CA ARG A 479 0.92 32.44 -17.46
C ARG A 479 1.43 31.58 -18.62
N ALA A 480 2.29 30.60 -18.34
CA ALA A 480 2.77 29.68 -19.35
C ALA A 480 1.63 28.81 -19.91
N LEU A 481 0.73 28.30 -19.06
CA LEU A 481 -0.44 27.54 -19.50
C LEU A 481 -1.41 28.40 -20.34
N ALA A 482 -1.66 29.63 -19.92
CA ALA A 482 -2.48 30.58 -20.68
C ALA A 482 -1.90 30.83 -22.07
N ARG A 483 -0.58 31.01 -22.20
CA ARG A 483 0.10 31.17 -23.52
C ARG A 483 -0.03 29.92 -24.38
N VAL A 484 0.08 28.73 -23.79
CA VAL A 484 -0.09 27.45 -24.49
C VAL A 484 -1.53 27.31 -25.01
N PHE A 485 -2.53 27.66 -24.20
CA PHE A 485 -3.94 27.65 -24.62
C PHE A 485 -4.24 28.68 -25.70
N GLU A 486 -3.74 29.92 -25.56
CA GLU A 486 -3.88 30.97 -26.57
C GLU A 486 -3.25 30.56 -27.90
N ALA A 487 -2.03 30.01 -27.88
CA ALA A 487 -1.33 29.56 -29.09
C ALA A 487 -2.04 28.37 -29.77
N ALA A 488 -2.65 27.48 -29.00
CA ALA A 488 -3.45 26.37 -29.53
C ALA A 488 -4.87 26.78 -29.98
N GLY A 489 -5.31 28.01 -29.68
CA GLY A 489 -6.67 28.48 -29.96
C GLY A 489 -7.74 27.71 -29.18
N VAL A 490 -7.44 27.35 -27.93
CA VAL A 490 -8.38 26.67 -27.02
C VAL A 490 -9.48 27.64 -26.59
N ASP A 491 -10.73 27.18 -26.57
CA ASP A 491 -11.84 27.94 -25.98
C ASP A 491 -11.90 27.66 -24.47
N TYR A 492 -11.29 28.53 -23.66
CA TYR A 492 -11.22 28.35 -22.21
C TYR A 492 -11.63 29.62 -21.47
N GLY A 493 -11.97 29.50 -20.18
CA GLY A 493 -12.15 30.65 -19.29
C GLY A 493 -11.94 30.30 -17.82
N ILE A 494 -11.69 31.30 -16.98
CA ILE A 494 -11.45 31.13 -15.55
C ILE A 494 -12.59 31.74 -14.71
N LEU A 495 -12.64 31.40 -13.42
CA LEU A 495 -13.64 31.87 -12.46
C LEU A 495 -13.32 33.22 -11.79
N TYR A 496 -12.12 33.78 -12.04
CA TYR A 496 -11.67 35.05 -11.45
C TYR A 496 -11.84 35.05 -9.92
N GLU A 497 -12.42 36.10 -9.32
CA GLU A 497 -12.60 36.21 -7.86
C GLU A 497 -13.65 35.26 -7.28
N ALA A 498 -14.41 34.52 -8.10
CA ALA A 498 -15.38 33.53 -7.63
C ALA A 498 -14.74 32.17 -7.26
N GLU A 499 -13.48 31.93 -7.66
CA GLU A 499 -12.78 30.69 -7.34
C GLU A 499 -12.30 30.67 -5.89
N GLN A 500 -12.57 29.58 -5.18
CA GLN A 500 -11.96 29.28 -3.89
C GLN A 500 -11.04 28.06 -4.00
N THR A 501 -10.23 27.83 -2.97
CA THR A 501 -9.36 26.65 -2.86
C THR A 501 -10.18 25.35 -2.99
N ASP A 502 -9.61 24.31 -3.59
CA ASP A 502 -10.34 23.07 -3.87
C ASP A 502 -10.61 22.26 -2.59
N GLY A 503 -9.87 22.55 -1.53
CA GLY A 503 -10.07 21.95 -0.21
C GLY A 503 -9.37 20.61 -0.02
N ASN A 504 -8.49 20.17 -0.93
CA ASN A 504 -7.73 18.92 -0.78
C ASN A 504 -7.09 18.83 0.60
N ASP A 505 -6.12 19.71 0.90
CA ASP A 505 -5.36 19.66 2.15
C ASP A 505 -6.22 19.96 3.38
N VAL A 506 -7.24 20.83 3.25
CA VAL A 506 -8.24 21.11 4.31
C VAL A 506 -8.86 19.79 4.79
N ARG A 507 -9.28 18.94 3.84
CA ARG A 507 -9.83 17.62 4.16
C ARG A 507 -8.80 16.66 4.75
N ARG A 508 -7.55 16.68 4.28
CA ARG A 508 -6.50 15.74 4.74
C ARG A 508 -5.97 16.09 6.14
N VAL A 509 -5.97 17.37 6.54
CA VAL A 509 -5.69 17.80 7.92
C VAL A 509 -6.87 17.57 8.87
N GLY A 510 -8.05 17.23 8.32
CA GLY A 510 -9.20 16.75 9.09
C GLY A 510 -10.27 17.79 9.36
N GLU A 511 -10.23 18.95 8.72
CA GLU A 511 -11.23 20.01 8.88
C GLU A 511 -12.40 19.80 7.89
N GLU A 512 -13.28 18.85 8.20
CA GLU A 512 -14.37 18.46 7.28
C GLU A 512 -15.39 19.58 7.10
N GLY A 513 -15.74 20.33 8.15
CA GLY A 513 -16.75 21.39 8.06
C GLY A 513 -16.35 22.52 7.11
N LEU A 514 -15.06 22.90 7.10
CA LEU A 514 -14.54 23.87 6.13
C LEU A 514 -14.49 23.28 4.72
N TYR A 515 -14.13 22.00 4.59
CA TYR A 515 -14.16 21.32 3.30
C TYR A 515 -15.57 21.31 2.68
N GLU A 516 -16.61 20.99 3.45
CA GLU A 516 -18.00 21.01 2.98
C GLU A 516 -18.42 22.41 2.50
N MET A 517 -18.05 23.48 3.23
CA MET A 517 -18.28 24.86 2.81
C MET A 517 -17.63 25.18 1.46
N LEU A 518 -16.36 24.78 1.28
CA LEU A 518 -15.64 25.00 0.03
C LEU A 518 -16.29 24.27 -1.15
N VAL A 519 -16.77 23.03 -0.92
CA VAL A 519 -17.50 22.28 -1.94
C VAL A 519 -18.76 23.03 -2.35
N GLU A 520 -19.56 23.50 -1.40
CA GLU A 520 -20.79 24.25 -1.68
C GLU A 520 -20.51 25.54 -2.47
N ASP A 521 -19.53 26.34 -2.04
CA ASP A 521 -19.19 27.61 -2.67
C ASP A 521 -18.61 27.42 -4.08
N ASN A 522 -17.67 26.49 -4.26
CA ASN A 522 -17.09 26.19 -5.57
C ASN A 522 -18.13 25.57 -6.52
N ALA A 523 -18.96 24.63 -6.03
CA ALA A 523 -20.00 24.01 -6.86
C ALA A 523 -21.02 25.06 -7.34
N ALA A 524 -21.40 26.02 -6.48
CA ALA A 524 -22.27 27.12 -6.87
C ALA A 524 -21.62 28.00 -7.96
N ALA A 525 -20.36 28.39 -7.78
CA ALA A 525 -19.64 29.22 -8.75
C ALA A 525 -19.47 28.52 -10.12
N ILE A 526 -19.16 27.22 -10.11
CA ILE A 526 -18.98 26.42 -11.32
C ILE A 526 -20.32 26.20 -12.04
N THR A 527 -21.38 25.85 -11.30
CA THR A 527 -22.71 25.56 -11.89
C THR A 527 -23.37 26.80 -12.51
N ASP A 528 -23.01 28.00 -12.04
CA ASP A 528 -23.45 29.26 -12.65
C ASP A 528 -22.79 29.54 -14.01
N CYS A 529 -21.77 28.79 -14.41
CA CYS A 529 -21.06 28.92 -15.70
C CYS A 529 -21.60 27.94 -16.76
N GLU A 530 -21.48 28.30 -18.05
CA GLU A 530 -21.79 27.40 -19.17
C GLU A 530 -20.49 26.82 -19.74
N PHE A 531 -20.22 25.52 -19.51
CA PHE A 531 -18.98 24.85 -19.96
C PHE A 531 -19.19 23.40 -20.42
N GLU A 532 -18.22 22.82 -21.14
CA GLU A 532 -18.23 21.39 -21.52
C GLU A 532 -17.39 20.52 -20.58
N SER A 533 -16.24 20.99 -20.11
CA SER A 533 -15.37 20.24 -19.18
C SER A 533 -14.59 21.16 -18.24
N ILE A 534 -14.16 20.62 -17.10
CA ILE A 534 -13.32 21.29 -16.11
C ILE A 534 -11.85 20.91 -16.36
N VAL A 535 -10.96 21.90 -16.35
CA VAL A 535 -9.51 21.69 -16.45
C VAL A 535 -8.84 22.25 -15.21
N THR A 536 -7.96 21.47 -14.60
CA THR A 536 -7.26 21.85 -13.37
C THR A 536 -5.76 22.01 -13.62
N THR A 537 -5.14 23.04 -13.03
CA THR A 537 -3.68 23.23 -13.06
C THR A 537 -2.95 22.28 -12.12
N ASP A 538 -3.57 21.95 -10.98
CA ASP A 538 -2.95 21.21 -9.89
C ASP A 538 -3.54 19.79 -9.76
N PRO A 539 -2.70 18.76 -9.61
CA PRO A 539 -3.17 17.39 -9.41
C PRO A 539 -4.01 17.15 -8.14
N HIS A 540 -3.89 17.97 -7.09
CA HIS A 540 -4.72 17.82 -5.89
C HIS A 540 -6.14 18.24 -6.21
N ALA A 541 -6.31 19.42 -6.84
CA ALA A 541 -7.59 19.85 -7.38
C ALA A 541 -8.16 18.83 -8.37
N TYR A 542 -7.35 18.29 -9.29
CA TYR A 542 -7.78 17.21 -10.19
C TYR A 542 -8.41 16.04 -9.43
N ASN A 543 -7.72 15.53 -8.41
CA ASN A 543 -8.24 14.45 -7.58
C ASN A 543 -9.53 14.84 -6.87
N THR A 544 -9.56 16.01 -6.25
CA THR A 544 -10.66 16.48 -5.42
C THR A 544 -11.93 16.67 -6.26
N PHE A 545 -11.84 17.39 -7.38
CA PHE A 545 -12.95 17.62 -8.31
C PHE A 545 -13.46 16.33 -8.98
N MET A 546 -12.54 15.40 -9.31
CA MET A 546 -12.90 14.15 -9.98
C MET A 546 -13.49 13.11 -9.03
N ASN A 547 -12.93 12.94 -7.82
CA ASN A 547 -13.23 11.77 -6.98
C ASN A 547 -14.01 12.09 -5.70
N GLU A 548 -13.99 13.33 -5.21
CA GLU A 548 -14.55 13.68 -3.89
C GLU A 548 -15.72 14.65 -3.97
N TYR A 549 -15.65 15.68 -4.83
CA TYR A 549 -16.77 16.60 -5.05
C TYR A 549 -18.04 15.90 -5.55
N PRO A 550 -17.97 14.89 -6.45
CA PRO A 550 -19.18 14.19 -6.91
C PRO A 550 -19.91 13.39 -5.83
N GLU A 551 -19.36 13.28 -4.61
CA GLU A 551 -20.10 12.71 -3.46
C GLU A 551 -21.15 13.68 -2.89
N PHE A 552 -21.11 14.96 -3.29
CA PHE A 552 -22.01 16.00 -2.83
C PHE A 552 -23.08 16.31 -3.88
N ASP A 553 -24.34 16.35 -3.45
CA ASP A 553 -25.50 16.62 -4.32
C ASP A 553 -25.44 17.99 -5.04
N ALA A 554 -24.57 18.90 -4.59
CA ALA A 554 -24.36 20.22 -5.19
C ALA A 554 -23.56 20.18 -6.50
N CYS A 555 -22.83 19.09 -6.78
CA CYS A 555 -21.96 18.99 -7.95
C CYS A 555 -22.68 18.31 -9.12
N GLU A 556 -22.77 18.98 -10.27
CA GLU A 556 -23.49 18.48 -11.45
C GLU A 556 -22.58 17.78 -12.49
N TRP A 557 -21.27 17.67 -12.24
CA TRP A 557 -20.30 17.01 -13.12
C TRP A 557 -19.92 15.59 -12.63
N GLY A 558 -19.45 14.76 -13.55
CA GLY A 558 -18.95 13.42 -13.28
C GLY A 558 -17.42 13.30 -13.41
N GLU A 559 -16.92 12.08 -13.14
CA GLU A 559 -15.49 11.75 -13.26
C GLU A 559 -14.91 12.01 -14.66
N ASP A 560 -15.72 11.83 -15.71
CA ASP A 560 -15.29 11.99 -17.11
C ASP A 560 -15.26 13.45 -17.59
N ASP A 561 -15.73 14.41 -16.76
CA ASP A 561 -15.83 15.82 -17.12
C ASP A 561 -14.63 16.65 -16.59
N VAL A 562 -13.75 16.04 -15.79
CA VAL A 562 -12.62 16.73 -15.13
C VAL A 562 -11.31 16.23 -15.71
N PHE A 563 -10.43 17.16 -16.09
CA PHE A 563 -9.11 16.86 -16.63
C PHE A 563 -8.01 17.59 -15.86
N HIS A 564 -6.85 16.97 -15.77
CA HIS A 564 -5.63 17.71 -15.49
C HIS A 564 -5.12 18.36 -16.77
N TYR A 565 -4.56 19.57 -16.70
CA TYR A 565 -4.14 20.32 -17.90
C TYR A 565 -3.21 19.51 -18.82
N THR A 566 -2.37 18.63 -18.27
CA THR A 566 -1.46 17.81 -19.10
C THR A 566 -2.21 16.90 -20.07
N GLN A 567 -3.39 16.41 -19.70
CA GLN A 567 -4.20 15.53 -20.55
C GLN A 567 -4.74 16.33 -21.75
N VAL A 568 -5.33 17.49 -21.48
CA VAL A 568 -5.83 18.40 -22.52
C VAL A 568 -4.71 18.85 -23.45
N VAL A 569 -3.57 19.28 -22.89
CA VAL A 569 -2.45 19.78 -23.69
C VAL A 569 -1.77 18.64 -24.47
N ALA A 570 -1.77 17.40 -23.98
CA ALA A 570 -1.25 16.25 -24.73
C ALA A 570 -2.10 15.98 -25.99
N ASP A 571 -3.43 16.08 -25.88
CA ASP A 571 -4.33 15.97 -27.04
C ASP A 571 -4.09 17.11 -28.05
N LEU A 572 -3.88 18.33 -27.57
CA LEU A 572 -3.54 19.48 -28.42
C LEU A 572 -2.19 19.28 -29.14
N ALA A 573 -1.17 18.81 -28.43
CA ALA A 573 0.13 18.48 -29.01
C ALA A 573 0.00 17.37 -30.07
N GLY A 574 -0.74 16.30 -29.77
CA GLY A 574 -0.97 15.17 -30.67
C GLY A 574 -1.75 15.53 -31.94
N SER A 575 -2.65 16.49 -31.86
CA SER A 575 -3.39 17.03 -33.01
C SER A 575 -2.56 18.00 -33.87
N GLY A 576 -1.39 18.43 -33.38
CA GLY A 576 -0.52 19.40 -34.02
C GLY A 576 -0.92 20.86 -33.80
N ALA A 577 -1.85 21.15 -32.89
CA ALA A 577 -2.31 22.50 -32.58
C ALA A 577 -1.19 23.41 -32.04
N LEU A 578 -0.21 22.83 -31.34
CA LEU A 578 0.94 23.56 -30.79
C LEU A 578 2.10 23.75 -31.76
N GLY A 579 2.04 23.18 -32.96
CA GLY A 579 3.11 23.33 -33.96
C GLY A 579 4.47 22.70 -33.62
N LEU A 580 4.56 21.93 -32.52
CA LEU A 580 5.80 21.32 -32.05
C LEU A 580 6.35 20.29 -33.04
N SER A 581 7.65 20.40 -33.35
CA SER A 581 8.36 19.48 -34.24
C SER A 581 9.19 18.43 -33.50
N GLY A 582 9.36 18.57 -32.18
CA GLY A 582 10.20 17.70 -31.35
C GLY A 582 11.68 18.03 -31.47
N SER A 583 12.01 19.28 -31.77
CA SER A 583 13.39 19.75 -31.93
C SER A 583 13.64 21.16 -31.41
N GLU A 584 12.66 21.72 -30.70
CA GLU A 584 12.68 23.06 -30.13
C GLU A 584 13.68 23.16 -28.97
N LEU A 585 13.69 22.16 -28.09
CA LEU A 585 14.55 22.12 -26.91
C LEU A 585 15.65 21.06 -27.07
N ASP A 586 16.90 21.40 -26.73
CA ASP A 586 18.07 20.51 -26.89
C ASP A 586 18.80 20.16 -25.58
N TYR A 587 18.20 20.49 -24.43
CA TYR A 587 18.73 20.20 -23.10
C TYR A 587 18.17 18.91 -22.50
N THR A 588 18.87 18.41 -21.47
CA THR A 588 18.53 17.17 -20.77
C THR A 588 17.64 17.45 -19.56
N VAL A 589 16.57 16.68 -19.41
CA VAL A 589 15.60 16.85 -18.32
C VAL A 589 15.32 15.56 -17.58
N THR A 590 14.85 15.67 -16.35
CA THR A 590 14.19 14.59 -15.63
C THR A 590 12.79 15.01 -15.18
N TYR A 591 11.93 14.06 -14.84
CA TYR A 591 10.54 14.32 -14.48
C TYR A 591 10.16 13.71 -13.13
N HIS A 592 9.47 14.50 -12.32
CA HIS A 592 8.83 14.03 -11.10
C HIS A 592 7.34 13.75 -11.32
N ASP A 593 6.94 12.50 -11.07
CA ASP A 593 5.53 12.10 -10.99
C ASP A 593 4.89 12.62 -9.68
N PRO A 594 3.94 13.57 -9.74
CA PRO A 594 3.21 14.04 -8.58
C PRO A 594 2.31 12.92 -8.04
N CYS A 595 2.21 12.80 -6.72
CA CYS A 595 1.45 11.70 -6.11
C CYS A 595 -0.04 11.72 -6.51
N HIS A 596 -0.67 12.90 -6.53
CA HIS A 596 -2.08 13.03 -6.86
C HIS A 596 -2.39 12.85 -8.36
N LEU A 597 -1.42 13.05 -9.27
CA LEU A 597 -1.62 12.75 -10.69
C LEU A 597 -1.42 11.25 -10.94
N GLY A 598 -0.31 10.72 -10.42
CA GLY A 598 0.12 9.35 -10.65
C GLY A 598 -0.53 8.32 -9.73
N ARG A 599 -0.15 8.27 -8.46
CA ARG A 599 -0.61 7.22 -7.52
C ARG A 599 -2.11 7.26 -7.24
N TYR A 600 -2.71 8.46 -7.25
CA TYR A 600 -4.14 8.62 -6.98
C TYR A 600 -4.99 8.34 -8.24
N ASN A 601 -4.61 8.93 -9.38
CA ASN A 601 -5.45 8.94 -10.58
C ASN A 601 -4.91 8.12 -11.75
N GLY A 602 -3.72 7.53 -11.62
CA GLY A 602 -3.13 6.64 -12.64
C GLY A 602 -2.63 7.35 -13.90
N GLU A 603 -2.54 8.68 -13.89
CA GLU A 603 -2.03 9.46 -15.03
C GLU A 603 -0.52 9.64 -14.91
N PHE A 604 0.20 9.10 -15.89
CA PHE A 604 1.66 9.10 -15.93
C PHE A 604 2.20 9.50 -17.31
N GLU A 605 1.44 9.31 -18.38
CA GLU A 605 2.01 9.37 -19.73
C GLU A 605 1.82 10.74 -20.34
N ALA A 606 0.71 11.45 -20.10
CA ALA A 606 0.47 12.77 -20.67
C ALA A 606 1.62 13.78 -20.39
N PRO A 607 2.16 13.90 -19.17
CA PRO A 607 3.32 14.77 -18.91
C PRO A 607 4.58 14.36 -19.69
N ARG A 608 4.82 13.05 -19.83
CA ARG A 608 6.01 12.52 -20.53
C ARG A 608 5.91 12.71 -22.04
N GLU A 609 4.71 12.53 -22.59
CA GLU A 609 4.43 12.79 -24.01
C GLU A 609 4.68 14.25 -24.34
N LEU A 610 4.22 15.17 -23.48
CA LEU A 610 4.46 16.60 -23.62
C LEU A 610 5.94 16.96 -23.56
N ILE A 611 6.69 16.44 -22.59
CA ILE A 611 8.14 16.68 -22.48
C ILE A 611 8.88 16.18 -23.73
N ARG A 612 8.50 15.01 -24.28
CA ARG A 612 9.12 14.49 -25.50
C ARG A 612 8.71 15.27 -26.75
N ALA A 613 7.50 15.82 -26.77
CA ALA A 613 6.99 16.59 -27.90
C ALA A 613 7.77 17.90 -28.12
N THR A 614 8.41 18.45 -27.08
CA THR A 614 9.27 19.64 -27.21
C THR A 614 10.68 19.34 -27.74
N GLY A 615 11.09 18.07 -27.78
CA GLY A 615 12.43 17.63 -28.17
C GLY A 615 13.43 17.46 -27.02
N ALA A 616 13.05 17.82 -25.79
CA ALA A 616 13.91 17.65 -24.61
C ALA A 616 14.30 16.17 -24.37
N ASP A 617 15.55 15.93 -23.97
CA ASP A 617 16.06 14.57 -23.71
C ASP A 617 15.66 14.13 -22.29
N LEU A 618 14.56 13.37 -22.18
CA LEU A 618 14.00 12.94 -20.91
C LEU A 618 14.69 11.68 -20.37
N HIS A 619 15.33 11.81 -19.21
CA HIS A 619 15.87 10.70 -18.42
C HIS A 619 15.08 10.50 -17.13
N GLU A 620 14.48 9.33 -16.97
CA GLU A 620 13.66 9.00 -15.81
C GLU A 620 14.51 8.69 -14.57
N MET A 621 14.10 9.22 -13.42
CA MET A 621 14.63 8.80 -12.12
C MET A 621 14.30 7.31 -11.85
N PRO A 622 15.11 6.57 -11.07
CA PRO A 622 14.86 5.17 -10.77
C PRO A 622 13.50 4.91 -10.12
N ARG A 623 13.11 5.76 -9.15
CA ARG A 623 11.76 5.78 -8.60
C ARG A 623 10.87 6.68 -9.46
N ASN A 624 10.12 6.12 -10.39
CA ASN A 624 9.14 6.85 -11.21
C ASN A 624 7.78 6.15 -11.18
N ARG A 625 6.77 6.80 -11.75
CA ARG A 625 5.38 6.34 -11.74
C ARG A 625 4.88 6.08 -10.31
N ASP A 626 4.31 4.91 -10.05
CA ASP A 626 3.82 4.48 -8.74
C ASP A 626 4.93 4.42 -7.67
N ASP A 627 6.18 4.23 -8.08
CA ASP A 627 7.37 4.24 -7.21
C ASP A 627 7.85 5.65 -6.81
N SER A 628 7.29 6.72 -7.40
CA SER A 628 7.75 8.10 -7.18
C SER A 628 7.79 8.52 -5.71
N PHE A 629 8.83 9.26 -5.33
CA PHE A 629 9.02 9.73 -3.97
C PHE A 629 8.35 11.10 -3.77
N CYS A 630 7.64 11.29 -2.65
CA CYS A 630 6.85 12.51 -2.40
C CYS A 630 7.73 13.76 -2.24
N CYS A 631 7.21 14.92 -2.66
CA CYS A 631 7.85 16.22 -2.47
C CYS A 631 7.82 16.72 -1.01
N GLY A 632 6.85 16.25 -0.21
CA GLY A 632 6.68 16.60 1.20
C GLY A 632 5.57 17.59 1.53
N GLY A 633 4.88 18.17 0.53
CA GLY A 633 3.94 19.28 0.75
C GLY A 633 2.51 18.89 1.15
N GLY A 634 1.99 17.74 0.69
CA GLY A 634 0.60 17.35 0.96
C GLY A 634 0.33 17.02 2.43
N GLY A 635 -0.95 16.93 2.81
CA GLY A 635 -1.37 16.61 4.18
C GLY A 635 -1.03 17.70 5.19
N GLY A 636 -0.94 18.96 4.74
CA GLY A 636 -0.52 20.12 5.53
C GLY A 636 1.00 20.30 5.69
N GLY A 637 1.82 19.41 5.10
CA GLY A 637 3.28 19.47 5.18
C GLY A 637 3.91 20.74 4.60
N LEU A 638 3.14 21.51 3.83
CA LEU A 638 3.54 22.81 3.28
C LEU A 638 3.50 23.95 4.30
N TRP A 639 2.66 23.85 5.34
CA TRP A 639 2.52 24.88 6.37
C TRP A 639 3.31 24.57 7.64
N MET A 640 3.72 23.32 7.81
CA MET A 640 4.43 22.85 9.00
C MET A 640 5.94 22.78 8.78
N ASP A 641 6.69 23.25 9.79
CA ASP A 641 8.14 23.12 9.84
C ASP A 641 8.54 21.89 10.66
N PHE A 642 9.31 20.99 10.03
CA PHE A 642 9.85 19.79 10.70
C PHE A 642 11.37 19.88 10.83
N GLU A 643 11.89 19.44 11.98
CA GLU A 643 13.33 19.17 12.12
C GLU A 643 13.67 17.85 11.41
N GLU A 644 14.35 17.94 10.28
CA GLU A 644 14.67 16.79 9.42
C GLU A 644 16.18 16.69 9.17
N GLU A 645 16.70 15.46 9.03
CA GLU A 645 18.09 15.27 8.59
C GLU A 645 18.26 15.61 7.10
N THR A 646 17.25 15.30 6.29
CA THR A 646 17.19 15.57 4.86
C THR A 646 15.72 15.68 4.48
N LYS A 647 15.33 16.78 3.82
CA LYS A 647 13.95 16.97 3.40
C LYS A 647 13.58 15.96 2.30
N PRO A 648 12.31 15.54 2.18
CA PRO A 648 11.87 14.69 1.07
C PRO A 648 12.18 15.28 -0.31
N SER A 649 12.05 16.61 -0.45
CA SER A 649 12.40 17.33 -1.67
C SER A 649 13.90 17.25 -1.98
N GLU A 650 14.77 17.44 -0.99
CA GLU A 650 16.23 17.33 -1.12
C GLU A 650 16.68 15.93 -1.55
N GLU A 651 16.14 14.87 -0.92
CA GLU A 651 16.44 13.48 -1.29
C GLU A 651 16.02 13.17 -2.73
N ARG A 652 14.91 13.74 -3.19
CA ARG A 652 14.45 13.55 -4.56
C ARG A 652 15.30 14.32 -5.57
N LEU A 653 15.79 15.52 -5.24
CA LEU A 653 16.75 16.25 -6.08
C LEU A 653 18.11 15.55 -6.12
N ARG A 654 18.56 14.97 -5.00
CA ARG A 654 19.73 14.10 -4.97
C ARG A 654 19.57 12.92 -5.94
N GLU A 655 18.43 12.22 -5.90
CA GLU A 655 18.14 11.11 -6.81
C GLU A 655 18.18 11.55 -8.29
N ALA A 656 17.64 12.74 -8.59
CA ALA A 656 17.68 13.30 -9.94
C ALA A 656 19.10 13.44 -10.50
N LEU A 657 20.05 13.93 -9.68
CA LEU A 657 21.42 14.17 -10.11
C LEU A 657 22.37 12.98 -9.95
N GLU A 658 22.14 12.13 -8.96
CA GLU A 658 23.08 11.06 -8.59
C GLU A 658 22.67 9.69 -9.12
N ASP A 659 21.36 9.40 -9.18
CA ASP A 659 20.85 8.06 -9.43
C ASP A 659 20.19 7.91 -10.82
N THR A 660 19.86 9.03 -11.49
CA THR A 660 19.41 9.05 -12.90
C THR A 660 20.57 8.72 -13.85
N GLU A 661 20.30 8.04 -14.96
CA GLU A 661 21.34 7.64 -15.93
C GLU A 661 22.15 8.83 -16.49
N ALA A 662 21.49 9.97 -16.74
CA ALA A 662 22.12 11.21 -17.18
C ALA A 662 23.01 11.86 -16.09
N GLY A 663 22.77 11.57 -14.81
CA GLY A 663 23.49 12.15 -13.69
C GLY A 663 23.54 13.68 -13.72
N ALA A 664 24.73 14.25 -13.54
CA ALA A 664 24.97 15.70 -13.60
C ALA A 664 24.74 16.35 -14.99
N ALA A 665 24.35 15.58 -16.02
CA ALA A 665 23.89 16.16 -17.28
C ALA A 665 22.43 16.63 -17.22
N VAL A 666 21.66 16.25 -16.21
CA VAL A 666 20.29 16.76 -16.01
C VAL A 666 20.36 18.27 -15.72
N GLU A 667 19.80 19.08 -16.61
CA GLU A 667 19.81 20.55 -16.49
C GLU A 667 18.52 21.06 -15.82
N LYS A 668 17.38 20.39 -16.09
CA LYS A 668 16.08 20.78 -15.54
C LYS A 668 15.35 19.61 -14.88
N PHE A 669 14.79 19.87 -13.70
CA PHE A 669 13.88 19.00 -12.97
C PHE A 669 12.45 19.45 -13.20
N VAL A 670 11.70 18.63 -13.93
CA VAL A 670 10.39 18.98 -14.46
C VAL A 670 9.28 18.51 -13.54
N VAL A 671 8.34 19.39 -13.23
CA VAL A 671 7.17 19.12 -12.38
C VAL A 671 5.86 19.45 -13.08
N ALA A 672 4.80 18.72 -12.73
CA ALA A 672 3.45 18.97 -13.22
C ALA A 672 2.48 19.43 -12.12
N CYS A 673 2.97 19.72 -10.91
CA CYS A 673 2.17 20.11 -9.75
C CYS A 673 2.73 21.42 -9.16
N PRO A 674 1.90 22.49 -9.05
CA PRO A 674 2.28 23.74 -8.41
C PRO A 674 2.79 23.59 -6.96
N MET A 675 2.18 22.71 -6.16
CA MET A 675 2.69 22.45 -4.81
C MET A 675 4.07 21.79 -4.84
N CYS A 676 4.30 20.86 -5.76
CA CYS A 676 5.63 20.25 -5.93
C CYS A 676 6.66 21.29 -6.37
N MET A 677 6.30 22.25 -7.23
CA MET A 677 7.17 23.37 -7.61
C MET A 677 7.68 24.10 -6.36
N THR A 678 6.78 24.49 -5.47
CA THR A 678 7.14 25.17 -4.21
C THR A 678 8.10 24.33 -3.37
N MET A 679 7.78 23.05 -3.17
CA MET A 679 8.59 22.14 -2.34
C MET A 679 9.98 21.87 -2.92
N TYR A 680 10.10 21.77 -4.25
CA TYR A 680 11.39 21.56 -4.91
C TYR A 680 12.21 22.82 -5.04
N GLU A 681 11.60 24.00 -5.18
CA GLU A 681 12.34 25.27 -5.11
C GLU A 681 12.88 25.53 -3.70
N ASP A 682 12.14 25.16 -2.65
CA ASP A 682 12.67 25.15 -1.28
C ASP A 682 13.81 24.14 -1.14
N GLY A 683 13.58 22.87 -1.49
CA GLY A 683 14.60 21.81 -1.42
C GLY A 683 15.86 22.09 -2.25
N ARG A 684 15.73 22.80 -3.38
CA ARG A 684 16.85 23.25 -4.21
C ARG A 684 17.72 24.25 -3.46
N LYS A 685 17.11 25.20 -2.75
CA LYS A 685 17.82 26.22 -1.96
C LYS A 685 18.43 25.62 -0.69
N THR A 686 17.67 24.81 0.05
CA THR A 686 18.14 24.24 1.32
C THR A 686 19.15 23.12 1.13
N GLY A 687 19.00 22.33 0.06
CA GLY A 687 19.93 21.25 -0.32
C GLY A 687 21.20 21.73 -1.04
N GLY A 688 21.28 23.01 -1.43
CA GLY A 688 22.45 23.57 -2.10
C GLY A 688 22.60 23.18 -3.56
N TYR A 689 21.48 22.94 -4.26
CA TYR A 689 21.43 22.52 -5.67
C TYR A 689 21.17 23.68 -6.65
N GLU A 690 21.25 24.93 -6.19
CA GLU A 690 20.89 26.13 -6.98
C GLU A 690 21.70 26.24 -8.29
N ASP A 691 22.98 25.87 -8.24
CA ASP A 691 23.92 25.92 -9.35
C ASP A 691 23.88 24.65 -10.24
N ASP A 692 23.24 23.57 -9.78
CA ASP A 692 23.31 22.25 -10.41
C ASP A 692 22.09 21.95 -11.30
N LEU A 693 20.88 22.39 -10.91
CA LEU A 693 19.66 22.15 -11.67
C LEU A 693 18.63 23.28 -11.53
N GLU A 694 17.75 23.42 -12.51
CA GLU A 694 16.60 24.34 -12.47
C GLU A 694 15.29 23.56 -12.24
N ILE A 695 14.38 24.08 -11.41
CA ILE A 695 13.02 23.52 -11.27
C ILE A 695 12.10 24.22 -12.27
N VAL A 696 11.45 23.46 -13.16
CA VAL A 696 10.57 24.01 -14.20
C VAL A 696 9.26 23.23 -14.31
N GLY A 697 8.18 23.94 -14.61
CA GLY A 697 6.89 23.35 -14.91
C GLY A 697 6.85 22.74 -16.33
N VAL A 698 6.03 21.71 -16.54
CA VAL A 698 5.75 21.20 -17.90
C VAL A 698 5.20 22.32 -18.79
N THR A 699 4.36 23.21 -18.25
CA THR A 699 3.82 24.36 -19.00
C THR A 699 4.90 25.37 -19.40
N GLU A 700 5.90 25.61 -18.55
CA GLU A 700 7.01 26.51 -18.84
C GLU A 700 7.87 25.96 -19.99
N LEU A 701 8.16 24.65 -19.99
CA LEU A 701 8.84 23.99 -21.10
C LEU A 701 8.07 24.11 -22.42
N LEU A 702 6.75 23.91 -22.37
CA LEU A 702 5.90 23.99 -23.54
C LEU A 702 5.80 25.41 -24.08
N ALA A 703 5.67 26.41 -23.21
CA ALA A 703 5.66 27.81 -23.61
C ALA A 703 6.99 28.21 -24.27
N GLU A 704 8.13 27.81 -23.71
CA GLU A 704 9.46 28.02 -24.30
C GLU A 704 9.54 27.38 -25.70
N ALA A 705 9.09 26.14 -25.84
CA ALA A 705 9.10 25.42 -27.12
C ALA A 705 8.17 26.08 -28.17
N VAL A 706 6.97 26.50 -27.77
CA VAL A 706 6.01 27.16 -28.67
C VAL A 706 6.56 28.52 -29.14
N GLU A 707 7.15 29.33 -28.25
CA GLU A 707 7.76 30.61 -28.61
C GLU A 707 8.90 30.45 -29.64
N ASP A 708 9.72 29.40 -29.51
CA ASP A 708 10.81 29.10 -30.45
C ASP A 708 10.33 28.69 -31.85
N THR A 709 9.12 28.12 -31.97
CA THR A 709 8.53 27.83 -33.29
C THR A 709 8.04 29.08 -34.04
N GLY A 710 7.96 30.23 -33.35
CA GLY A 710 7.44 31.48 -33.90
C GLY A 710 5.94 31.44 -34.22
N ALA A 711 5.21 30.55 -33.55
CA ALA A 711 3.75 30.41 -33.61
C ALA A 711 3.04 31.58 -32.91
#